data_AF-A0A7W5ZT89-F1
#
_entry.id   AF-A0A7W5ZT89-F1
#
_cell.length_a   1.000
_cell.length_b   1.000
_cell.length_c   1.000
_cell.angle_alpha   90.00
_cell.angle_beta   90.00
_cell.angle_gamma   90.00
#
_symmetry.space_group_name_H-M   'P 1'
#
loop_
_entity.id
_entity.type
_entity.pdbx_description
1 polymer ?
#
loop_
_entity_poly.entity_id
_entity_poly.type
_entity_poly.pdbx_seq_one_letter_code
_entity_poly.pdbx_strand_id
1 'polypeptide(L)'
;MKTKIHLLLIVCFLFAQSSIAQITKLQAKTSIDSLLPTNTSKSITAARIREAFLRALNFADISNLQNGAISLSKIGQSGATANQVPTWNGMSWVPSTIPAGGSVTGMATVVNVAALRTRVGTSGEMIQTSGYYTANDGGGAFYIWNNTNTETDNSGSVIQVAGQLTGRWMLLHYGYVDARQFGVKNDMITDNYVQLQRAIDFVKSQGKVLQLPNKVISFSQKLQIGTISPSSLPYGESSFTIRGVGPALNPGATAPEYTNGTSLNYTGGASSTDAIIQVNEGASRFVKFEDFTITSTTVGAATYSMLYPHSAVSQHTFKRVHFVHSTRAIGLLEGAGSNGEFFTFEKCVFEGLSAAIYVRQGQGFDWDFYDCQMKVEDGGALIDVGSSALGYSMNFYGLKTSNTWTAGTGNGITLVKNSGTSGNFNFYGGRLEAISTVMTYTLGSFNMNSIVNFSGVHFDGMGSDATRKFIYSNTGTNSAYYKVLFTNCKFSNTYINSSLNIELGNNDASSFIFESCDFEGWKAKKIVTNSSEYASVTLKNCREKDPITGIWLDFNKELKYRLDGLSSRKIDGEHIEQASGIAENLLLQSNFGVNSGSALAPWEHIGQPTFYEVRKIGYGGVNFVSPHSIQAIFRAASGVAQNVTAAPFTSSAQTYYYQAVVSTEFQTGRQITFSLENSSTGKVYDAITITGNSNYAYPLKTAITLKATDSNVGGNLRVKIYNSASDLGVVNIYSQLVSKYADAVFVQTSTGPVTGYTVWSQSSDMLRVSGRFKIPAKTDETGMGASTITDLDSDGSADIYVSTTGGYLTYRAAGKWNQALNTDVGTAAPTTGSWPRGWIRYNSTPVEAGTAGAKYVIEGWQCITAGSPGTWVQKRYLTGN
;
A
#
# COMPACT_ATOMS: atom_id res chain seq x y z
N MET A 1 -17.24 20.63 135.62
CA MET A 1 -17.55 21.19 134.29
C MET A 1 -17.28 20.26 133.09
N LYS A 2 -16.61 19.10 133.22
CA LYS A 2 -16.29 18.23 132.06
C LYS A 2 -17.44 17.34 131.53
N THR A 3 -18.55 17.18 132.26
CA THR A 3 -19.66 16.29 131.87
C THR A 3 -20.77 16.96 131.03
N LYS A 4 -20.81 18.30 130.93
CA LYS A 4 -21.83 19.00 130.12
C LYS A 4 -21.45 19.18 128.64
N ILE A 5 -20.18 18.98 128.27
CA ILE A 5 -19.71 19.16 126.88
C ILE A 5 -19.96 17.91 126.01
N HIS A 6 -19.99 16.70 126.60
CA HIS A 6 -20.24 15.48 125.84
C HIS A 6 -21.71 15.29 125.44
N LEU A 7 -22.67 15.82 126.23
CA LEU A 7 -24.09 15.70 125.91
C LEU A 7 -24.53 16.64 124.77
N LEU A 8 -23.85 17.78 124.60
CA LEU A 8 -24.15 18.73 123.50
C LEU A 8 -23.63 18.22 122.14
N LEU A 9 -22.52 17.48 122.12
CA LEU A 9 -21.95 16.91 120.90
C LEU A 9 -22.74 15.72 120.34
N ILE A 10 -23.38 14.93 121.19
CA ILE A 10 -24.20 13.77 120.75
C ILE A 10 -25.52 14.24 120.13
N VAL A 11 -26.12 15.33 120.64
CA VAL A 11 -27.35 15.89 120.06
C VAL A 11 -27.08 16.50 118.68
N CYS A 12 -25.95 17.19 118.48
CA CYS A 12 -25.59 17.72 117.15
C CYS A 12 -25.32 16.63 116.10
N PHE A 13 -24.84 15.44 116.48
CA PHE A 13 -24.58 14.35 115.54
C PHE A 13 -25.86 13.66 115.06
N LEU A 14 -26.90 13.58 115.89
CA LEU A 14 -28.19 12.96 115.53
C LEU A 14 -29.03 13.84 114.58
N PHE A 15 -28.89 15.17 114.63
CA PHE A 15 -29.58 16.07 113.68
C PHE A 15 -28.88 16.17 112.32
N ALA A 16 -27.56 15.95 112.22
CA ALA A 16 -26.81 16.01 110.96
C ALA A 16 -27.00 14.77 110.05
N GLN A 17 -27.37 13.61 110.60
CA GLN A 17 -27.58 12.40 109.79
C GLN A 17 -28.92 12.39 109.04
N SER A 18 -29.93 13.12 109.53
CA SER A 18 -31.24 13.21 108.87
C SER A 18 -31.25 14.12 107.63
N SER A 19 -30.38 15.13 107.59
CA SER A 19 -30.31 16.10 106.48
C SER A 19 -29.45 15.60 105.31
N ILE A 20 -28.37 14.86 105.56
CA ILE A 20 -27.52 14.31 104.48
C ILE A 20 -28.25 13.21 103.70
N ALA A 21 -29.00 12.33 104.37
CA ALA A 21 -29.79 11.28 103.73
C ALA A 21 -30.98 11.83 102.91
N GLN A 22 -31.58 12.95 103.33
CA GLN A 22 -32.62 13.61 102.53
C GLN A 22 -32.05 14.37 101.33
N ILE A 23 -30.87 14.98 101.46
CA ILE A 23 -30.17 15.67 100.36
C ILE A 23 -29.70 14.67 99.29
N THR A 24 -29.17 13.50 99.66
CA THR A 24 -28.77 12.46 98.68
C THR A 24 -29.97 11.83 97.98
N LYS A 25 -31.09 11.63 98.69
CA LYS A 25 -32.32 11.08 98.09
C LYS A 25 -32.97 12.07 97.12
N LEU A 26 -32.90 13.38 97.40
CA LEU A 26 -33.41 14.42 96.51
C LEU A 26 -32.49 14.59 95.28
N GLN A 27 -31.16 14.62 95.46
CA GLN A 27 -30.20 14.70 94.34
C GLN A 27 -30.24 13.46 93.45
N ALA A 28 -30.38 12.26 94.02
CA ALA A 28 -30.55 11.04 93.23
C ALA A 28 -31.86 11.04 92.45
N LYS A 29 -32.96 11.55 93.03
CA LYS A 29 -34.25 11.69 92.35
C LYS A 29 -34.17 12.69 91.19
N THR A 30 -33.55 13.86 91.39
CA THR A 30 -33.37 14.88 90.34
C THR A 30 -32.46 14.40 89.20
N SER A 31 -31.41 13.64 89.51
CA SER A 31 -30.50 13.07 88.49
C SER A 31 -31.10 11.88 87.73
N ILE A 32 -32.02 11.13 88.34
CA ILE A 32 -32.77 10.06 87.65
C ILE A 32 -33.87 10.66 86.78
N ASP A 33 -34.56 11.71 87.24
CA ASP A 33 -35.62 12.40 86.49
C ASP A 33 -35.07 13.14 85.26
N SER A 34 -33.82 13.62 85.28
CA SER A 34 -33.16 14.29 84.14
C SER A 34 -32.68 13.33 83.04
N LEU A 35 -32.56 12.04 83.33
CA LEU A 35 -32.18 10.99 82.38
C LEU A 35 -33.39 10.35 81.68
N LEU A 36 -34.61 10.71 82.08
CA LEU A 36 -35.85 10.30 81.43
C LEU A 36 -36.29 11.37 80.41
N PRO A 37 -36.67 10.99 79.17
CA PRO A 37 -37.21 11.96 78.19
C PRO A 37 -38.42 12.70 78.76
N THR A 38 -38.50 14.02 78.53
CA THR A 38 -39.39 15.04 79.12
C THR A 38 -40.90 14.89 78.84
N ASN A 39 -41.44 13.68 78.83
CA ASN A 39 -42.87 13.44 78.70
C ASN A 39 -43.43 12.91 80.03
N THR A 40 -43.91 13.82 80.87
CA THR A 40 -44.41 13.65 82.25
C THR A 40 -45.75 12.91 82.35
N SER A 41 -46.13 12.09 81.36
CA SER A 41 -47.45 11.45 81.28
C SER A 41 -47.44 9.91 81.19
N LYS A 42 -46.28 9.23 81.34
CA LYS A 42 -46.23 7.75 81.33
C LYS A 42 -45.48 7.20 82.54
N SER A 43 -46.12 6.26 83.24
CA SER A 43 -45.61 5.54 84.41
C SER A 43 -44.24 4.90 84.16
N ILE A 44 -43.41 4.85 85.20
CA ILE A 44 -42.13 4.14 85.19
C ILE A 44 -42.43 2.63 85.09
N THR A 45 -42.20 2.03 83.92
CA THR A 45 -42.35 0.59 83.71
C THR A 45 -40.98 -0.08 83.69
N ALA A 46 -40.92 -1.37 84.04
CA ALA A 46 -39.68 -2.16 84.00
C ALA A 46 -38.99 -2.12 82.61
N ALA A 47 -39.77 -2.01 81.53
CA ALA A 47 -39.25 -1.85 80.17
C ALA A 47 -38.48 -0.54 79.96
N ARG A 48 -38.93 0.57 80.56
CA ARG A 48 -38.25 1.88 80.44
C ARG A 48 -36.98 1.96 81.28
N ILE A 49 -36.98 1.33 82.46
CA ILE A 49 -35.77 1.18 83.27
C ILE A 49 -34.74 0.34 82.51
N ARG A 50 -35.17 -0.75 81.85
CA ARG A 50 -34.29 -1.60 81.03
C ARG A 50 -33.68 -0.85 79.83
N GLU A 51 -34.47 -0.04 79.12
CA GLU A 51 -33.98 0.83 78.03
C GLU A 51 -32.94 1.85 78.52
N ALA A 52 -33.18 2.49 79.66
CA ALA A 52 -32.22 3.43 80.25
C ALA A 52 -30.91 2.73 80.66
N PHE A 53 -31.01 1.52 81.22
CA PHE A 53 -29.84 0.70 81.57
C PHE A 53 -29.04 0.27 80.33
N LEU A 54 -29.72 -0.13 79.25
CA LEU A 54 -29.07 -0.50 77.99
C LEU A 54 -28.34 0.69 77.34
N ARG A 55 -28.89 1.91 77.43
CA ARG A 55 -28.25 3.13 76.92
C ARG A 55 -27.03 3.54 77.75
N ALA A 56 -27.09 3.36 79.07
CA ALA A 56 -25.94 3.60 79.95
C ALA A 56 -24.81 2.56 79.70
N LEU A 57 -25.17 1.30 79.47
CA LEU A 57 -24.22 0.24 79.10
C LEU A 57 -23.55 0.50 77.74
N ASN A 58 -24.29 1.02 76.75
CA ASN A 58 -23.72 1.39 75.44
C ASN A 58 -22.65 2.48 75.50
N PHE A 59 -22.68 3.36 76.51
CA PHE A 59 -21.64 4.38 76.74
C PHE A 59 -20.38 3.84 77.41
N ALA A 60 -20.46 2.68 78.07
CA ALA A 60 -19.34 2.05 78.77
C ALA A 60 -18.55 1.07 77.89
N ASP A 61 -19.08 0.68 76.72
CA ASP A 61 -18.42 -0.22 75.78
C ASP A 61 -17.53 0.56 74.80
N ILE A 62 -16.20 0.38 74.92
CA ILE A 62 -15.17 1.03 74.07
C ILE A 62 -15.39 0.74 72.58
N SER A 63 -16.02 -0.38 72.23
CA SER A 63 -16.32 -0.74 70.84
C SER A 63 -17.35 0.18 70.16
N ASN A 64 -18.10 0.98 70.93
CA ASN A 64 -19.07 1.94 70.42
C ASN A 64 -18.50 3.36 70.18
N LEU A 65 -17.21 3.60 70.44
CA LEU A 65 -16.53 4.85 70.08
C LEU A 65 -16.26 4.86 68.57
N GLN A 66 -17.11 5.53 67.80
CA GLN A 66 -16.90 5.71 66.35
C GLN A 66 -15.56 6.42 66.09
N ASN A 67 -14.88 6.03 65.00
CA ASN A 67 -13.62 6.66 64.60
C ASN A 67 -13.84 8.18 64.40
N GLY A 68 -13.09 9.01 65.13
CA GLY A 68 -13.25 10.47 65.13
C GLY A 68 -14.28 11.05 66.14
N ALA A 69 -14.97 10.22 66.94
CA ALA A 69 -15.97 10.69 67.91
C ALA A 69 -15.37 11.44 69.13
N ILE A 70 -14.08 11.26 69.40
CA ILE A 70 -13.32 12.01 70.40
C ILE A 70 -12.60 13.16 69.69
N SER A 71 -13.20 14.35 69.70
CA SER A 71 -12.51 15.56 69.25
C SER A 71 -11.39 15.92 70.22
N LEU A 72 -10.30 16.53 69.72
CA LEU A 72 -9.19 16.99 70.58
C LEU A 72 -9.66 17.92 71.70
N SER A 73 -10.76 18.66 71.50
CA SER A 73 -11.37 19.51 72.54
C SER A 73 -11.93 18.73 73.74
N LYS A 74 -12.19 17.42 73.59
CA LYS A 74 -12.69 16.54 74.64
C LYS A 74 -11.57 15.78 75.37
N ILE A 75 -10.38 15.72 74.80
CA ILE A 75 -9.17 15.39 75.53
C ILE A 75 -8.76 16.71 76.18
N GLY A 76 -9.11 16.92 77.46
CA GLY A 76 -8.64 18.09 78.20
C GLY A 76 -7.14 18.27 78.00
N GLN A 77 -6.60 19.48 78.16
CA GLN A 77 -5.22 19.87 77.80
C GLN A 77 -4.10 18.93 78.32
N SER A 78 -4.41 17.93 79.15
CA SER A 78 -3.46 16.96 79.73
C SER A 78 -2.29 17.66 80.41
N GLY A 79 -2.56 18.85 80.96
CA GLY A 79 -1.56 19.74 81.56
C GLY A 79 -0.68 20.52 80.58
N ALA A 80 -0.87 20.39 79.26
CA ALA A 80 -0.06 21.09 78.26
C ALA A 80 -0.43 22.58 78.18
N THR A 81 0.58 23.42 78.35
CA THR A 81 0.48 24.88 78.20
C THR A 81 0.95 25.32 76.81
N ALA A 82 0.98 26.62 76.53
CA ALA A 82 1.45 27.13 75.24
C ALA A 82 2.87 26.61 74.92
N ASN A 83 3.10 26.17 73.68
CA ASN A 83 4.33 25.54 73.17
C ASN A 83 4.64 24.11 73.71
N GLN A 84 3.63 23.43 74.26
CA GLN A 84 3.74 22.02 74.64
C GLN A 84 2.71 21.17 73.89
N VAL A 85 3.05 19.90 73.63
CA VAL A 85 2.11 18.89 73.12
C VAL A 85 2.05 17.71 74.09
N PRO A 86 0.88 17.09 74.31
CA PRO A 86 0.80 15.83 75.04
C PRO A 86 1.53 14.73 74.26
N THR A 87 2.55 14.10 74.86
CA THR A 87 3.23 12.93 74.31
C THR A 87 3.02 11.72 75.22
N TRP A 88 2.88 10.54 74.62
CA TRP A 88 2.79 9.29 75.37
C TRP A 88 4.20 8.83 75.77
N ASN A 89 4.49 8.77 77.07
CA ASN A 89 5.81 8.36 77.57
C ASN A 89 5.92 6.85 77.86
N GLY A 90 4.95 6.06 77.39
CA GLY A 90 4.85 4.63 77.69
C GLY A 90 3.97 4.30 78.91
N MET A 91 3.65 5.27 79.78
CA MET A 91 2.85 5.06 80.99
C MET A 91 1.73 6.11 81.20
N SER A 92 1.89 7.31 80.62
CA SER A 92 0.94 8.43 80.77
C SER A 92 1.10 9.42 79.61
N TRP A 93 0.05 10.20 79.34
CA TRP A 93 0.13 11.39 78.50
C TRP A 93 0.73 12.53 79.31
N VAL A 94 1.90 13.02 78.91
CA VAL A 94 2.61 14.11 79.60
C VAL A 94 2.86 15.29 78.66
N PRO A 95 2.78 16.54 79.13
CA PRO A 95 3.19 17.70 78.35
C PRO A 95 4.67 17.63 78.01
N SER A 96 5.00 17.73 76.73
CA SER A 96 6.38 17.85 76.25
C SER A 96 6.55 19.18 75.54
N THR A 97 7.54 19.95 75.98
CA THR A 97 7.91 21.21 75.34
C THR A 97 8.45 20.93 73.95
N ILE A 98 7.84 21.55 72.94
CA ILE A 98 8.38 21.48 71.59
C ILE A 98 9.68 22.29 71.60
N PRO A 99 10.83 21.74 71.19
CA PRO A 99 12.03 22.54 71.00
C PRO A 99 11.71 23.68 70.04
N ALA A 100 11.86 24.93 70.49
CA ALA A 100 11.76 26.09 69.61
C ALA A 100 12.81 25.93 68.51
N GLY A 101 12.38 25.62 67.29
CA GLY A 101 13.27 25.33 66.17
C GLY A 101 13.31 23.87 65.70
N GLY A 102 12.44 23.00 66.22
CA GLY A 102 12.05 21.77 65.53
C GLY A 102 11.23 22.08 64.28
N SER A 103 11.78 22.92 63.38
CA SER A 103 11.39 22.88 61.98
C SER A 103 11.51 21.41 61.59
N VAL A 104 10.42 20.80 61.13
CA VAL A 104 10.59 19.95 59.96
C VAL A 104 11.31 20.89 59.01
N THR A 105 12.63 20.73 58.83
CA THR A 105 13.39 21.63 57.96
C THR A 105 12.84 21.34 56.58
N GLY A 106 11.75 22.03 56.24
CA GLY A 106 11.27 22.14 54.90
C GLY A 106 12.48 22.57 54.12
N MET A 107 12.81 21.80 53.10
CA MET A 107 13.85 22.14 52.16
C MET A 107 13.77 23.65 51.87
N ALA A 108 14.92 24.32 51.98
CA ALA A 108 14.97 25.76 51.77
C ALA A 108 14.33 26.10 50.42
N THR A 109 13.59 27.21 50.36
CA THR A 109 12.97 27.69 49.12
C THR A 109 13.46 29.10 48.82
N VAL A 110 13.71 29.37 47.54
CA VAL A 110 13.93 30.72 47.00
C VAL A 110 12.92 30.98 45.89
N VAL A 111 12.64 32.25 45.64
CA VAL A 111 11.58 32.64 44.70
C VAL A 111 11.91 32.21 43.27
N ASN A 112 13.16 32.42 42.83
CA ASN A 112 13.57 32.26 41.44
C ASN A 112 15.09 32.03 41.29
N VAL A 113 15.58 31.84 40.06
CA VAL A 113 17.01 31.65 39.77
C VAL A 113 17.83 32.90 40.08
N ALA A 114 17.26 34.11 39.94
CA ALA A 114 17.95 35.34 40.31
C ALA A 114 18.28 35.40 41.81
N ALA A 115 17.36 34.99 42.68
CA ALA A 115 17.59 34.86 44.12
C ALA A 115 18.59 33.74 44.45
N LEU A 116 18.61 32.66 43.66
CA LEU A 116 19.59 31.58 43.82
C LEU A 116 21.02 32.07 43.54
N ARG A 117 21.20 32.96 42.56
CA ARG A 117 22.50 33.57 42.19
C ARG A 117 23.11 34.46 43.28
N THR A 118 22.36 34.84 44.31
CA THR A 118 22.86 35.65 45.42
C THR A 118 23.11 34.84 46.69
N ARG A 119 22.86 33.53 46.67
CA ARG A 119 22.88 32.68 47.87
C ARG A 119 24.00 31.64 47.80
N VAL A 120 25.04 31.82 48.61
CA VAL A 120 26.08 30.79 48.80
C VAL A 120 25.49 29.64 49.60
N GLY A 121 25.64 28.41 49.10
CA GLY A 121 25.21 27.20 49.80
C GLY A 121 26.29 26.59 50.70
N THR A 122 25.88 25.65 51.54
CA THR A 122 26.76 24.73 52.28
C THR A 122 26.88 23.40 51.53
N SER A 123 28.02 22.69 51.65
CA SER A 123 28.26 21.48 50.85
C SER A 123 27.15 20.43 51.01
N GLY A 124 26.56 19.99 49.90
CA GLY A 124 25.47 19.02 49.88
C GLY A 124 24.09 19.60 50.21
N GLU A 125 23.99 20.91 50.45
CA GLU A 125 22.71 21.56 50.71
C GLU A 125 21.77 21.48 49.52
N MET A 126 20.50 21.18 49.77
CA MET A 126 19.44 21.20 48.74
C MET A 126 18.50 22.39 48.93
N ILE A 127 18.12 23.02 47.82
CA ILE A 127 17.19 24.14 47.78
C ILE A 127 16.21 24.00 46.60
N GLN A 128 14.99 24.50 46.75
CA GLN A 128 14.02 24.58 45.65
C GLN A 128 13.79 26.03 45.21
N THR A 129 13.79 26.28 43.91
CA THR A 129 13.24 27.50 43.32
C THR A 129 11.73 27.34 43.11
N SER A 130 10.95 28.37 43.46
CA SER A 130 9.49 28.38 43.23
C SER A 130 9.11 28.64 41.77
N GLY A 131 10.06 29.09 40.96
CA GLY A 131 9.97 29.33 39.52
C GLY A 131 11.35 29.67 38.93
N TYR A 132 11.42 29.97 37.64
CA TYR A 132 12.67 30.40 37.01
C TYR A 132 12.87 31.92 37.10
N TYR A 133 11.85 32.70 36.71
CA TYR A 133 11.78 34.16 36.77
C TYR A 133 10.93 34.65 37.94
N THR A 134 9.75 34.05 38.13
CA THR A 134 8.80 34.41 39.21
C THR A 134 8.24 33.15 39.82
N ALA A 135 7.81 33.20 41.10
CA ALA A 135 7.16 32.06 41.72
C ALA A 135 5.98 31.56 40.88
N ASN A 136 5.87 30.24 40.73
CA ASN A 136 4.82 29.53 39.99
C ASN A 136 4.78 29.75 38.46
N ASP A 137 5.88 30.19 37.84
CA ASP A 137 5.99 30.24 36.36
C ASP A 137 6.22 28.85 35.71
N GLY A 138 6.32 27.80 36.53
CA GLY A 138 6.53 26.42 36.09
C GLY A 138 8.00 26.04 35.86
N GLY A 139 8.94 26.98 35.98
CA GLY A 139 10.39 26.74 35.87
C GLY A 139 11.07 26.42 37.20
N GLY A 140 10.30 26.10 38.24
CA GLY A 140 10.83 25.72 39.55
C GLY A 140 11.65 24.41 39.47
N ALA A 141 12.69 24.33 40.28
CA ALA A 141 13.65 23.23 40.24
C ALA A 141 14.31 23.00 41.61
N PHE A 142 14.81 21.79 41.80
CA PHE A 142 15.63 21.43 42.95
C PHE A 142 17.10 21.57 42.57
N TYR A 143 17.90 22.19 43.43
CA TYR A 143 19.32 22.36 43.24
C TYR A 143 20.09 21.84 44.45
N ILE A 144 21.27 21.24 44.21
CA ILE A 144 22.22 20.85 45.24
C ILE A 144 23.49 21.71 45.14
N TRP A 145 24.00 22.18 46.27
CA TRP A 145 25.24 22.94 46.31
C TRP A 145 26.46 22.02 46.25
N ASN A 146 27.32 22.26 45.27
CA ASN A 146 28.64 21.64 45.18
C ASN A 146 29.71 22.73 45.32
N ASN A 147 30.41 22.74 46.46
CA ASN A 147 31.37 23.78 46.85
C ASN A 147 32.70 23.74 46.05
N THR A 148 33.01 22.64 45.36
CA THR A 148 34.23 22.49 44.56
C THR A 148 34.00 22.67 43.07
N ASN A 149 32.74 22.70 42.62
CA ASN A 149 32.43 22.80 41.20
C ASN A 149 32.83 24.18 40.62
N THR A 150 33.43 24.15 39.43
CA THR A 150 33.92 25.34 38.69
C THR A 150 33.29 25.49 37.32
N GLU A 151 32.32 24.65 36.96
CA GLU A 151 31.65 24.68 35.66
C GLU A 151 31.06 26.07 35.38
N THR A 152 31.06 26.46 34.10
CA THR A 152 30.50 27.74 33.70
C THR A 152 28.99 27.75 33.95
N ASP A 153 28.48 28.89 34.42
CA ASP A 153 27.04 29.09 34.52
C ASP A 153 26.36 28.90 33.16
N ASN A 154 25.42 27.98 33.09
CA ASN A 154 24.62 27.74 31.88
C ASN A 154 23.17 28.21 32.05
N SER A 155 22.88 28.90 33.16
CA SER A 155 21.58 29.46 33.50
C SER A 155 20.45 28.42 33.54
N GLY A 156 20.76 27.17 33.87
CA GLY A 156 19.76 26.13 34.04
C GLY A 156 20.27 25.06 34.99
N SER A 157 21.09 24.13 34.49
CA SER A 157 21.64 23.05 35.31
C SER A 157 22.82 23.43 36.20
N VAL A 158 23.51 24.52 35.88
CA VAL A 158 24.62 25.08 36.67
C VAL A 158 24.34 26.56 36.89
N ILE A 159 24.08 26.93 38.16
CA ILE A 159 23.89 28.31 38.58
C ILE A 159 25.07 28.73 39.47
N GLN A 160 25.87 29.67 38.96
CA GLN A 160 26.96 30.29 39.69
C GLN A 160 26.44 31.41 40.58
N VAL A 161 26.92 31.43 41.82
CA VAL A 161 26.67 32.55 42.75
C VAL A 161 27.57 33.72 42.37
N ALA A 162 27.00 34.91 42.29
CA ALA A 162 27.71 36.12 41.88
C ALA A 162 28.92 36.38 42.79
N GLY A 163 30.08 36.65 42.18
CA GLY A 163 31.33 36.91 42.91
C GLY A 163 32.03 35.67 43.48
N GLN A 164 31.51 34.46 43.28
CA GLN A 164 32.15 33.21 43.73
C GLN A 164 32.86 32.50 42.57
N LEU A 165 34.16 32.23 42.72
CA LEU A 165 34.95 31.52 41.71
C LEU A 165 34.65 30.01 41.72
N THR A 166 34.60 29.41 42.92
CA THR A 166 34.26 28.00 43.16
C THR A 166 32.91 27.89 43.87
N GLY A 167 32.17 26.81 43.59
CA GLY A 167 30.85 26.59 44.16
C GLY A 167 29.73 26.84 43.15
N ARG A 168 28.89 25.83 42.90
CA ARG A 168 27.73 25.92 41.99
C ARG A 168 26.50 25.27 42.62
N TRP A 169 25.33 25.86 42.31
CA TRP A 169 24.06 25.16 42.45
C TRP A 169 23.84 24.29 41.22
N MET A 170 23.78 22.98 41.42
CA MET A 170 23.63 21.96 40.38
C MET A 170 22.17 21.47 40.36
N LEU A 171 21.53 21.48 39.20
CA LEU A 171 20.16 21.00 39.05
C LEU A 171 20.09 19.51 39.40
N LEU A 172 19.19 19.17 40.32
CA LEU A 172 18.78 17.80 40.57
C LEU A 172 17.67 17.44 39.58
N HIS A 173 17.97 16.54 38.65
CA HIS A 173 17.04 16.06 37.63
C HIS A 173 16.94 14.52 37.65
N TYR A 174 15.72 13.99 37.50
CA TYR A 174 15.46 12.55 37.45
C TYR A 174 14.68 12.20 36.19
N GLY A 175 15.30 11.45 35.29
CA GLY A 175 14.70 10.95 34.05
C GLY A 175 14.48 11.99 32.95
N TYR A 176 14.12 13.24 33.30
CA TYR A 176 13.87 14.33 32.38
C TYR A 176 14.30 15.69 32.96
N VAL A 177 14.34 16.69 32.07
CA VAL A 177 14.61 18.11 32.37
C VAL A 177 13.49 18.92 31.73
N ASP A 178 12.87 19.85 32.46
CA ASP A 178 11.86 20.74 31.88
C ASP A 178 12.53 21.97 31.27
N ALA A 179 12.20 22.31 30.03
CA ALA A 179 12.81 23.44 29.34
C ALA A 179 12.63 24.77 30.10
N ARG A 180 11.57 24.91 30.91
CA ARG A 180 11.34 26.10 31.76
C ARG A 180 12.38 26.25 32.86
N GLN A 181 13.08 25.18 33.25
CA GLN A 181 14.20 25.22 34.20
C GLN A 181 15.44 25.92 33.61
N PHE A 182 15.47 26.15 32.30
CA PHE A 182 16.46 26.94 31.57
C PHE A 182 15.93 28.33 31.18
N GLY A 183 14.74 28.70 31.65
CA GLY A 183 14.10 29.98 31.37
C GLY A 183 13.28 30.03 30.08
N VAL A 184 12.96 28.89 29.47
CA VAL A 184 12.05 28.88 28.31
C VAL A 184 10.66 29.34 28.74
N LYS A 185 10.10 30.31 28.00
CA LYS A 185 8.72 30.79 28.11
C LYS A 185 7.87 30.30 26.95
N ASN A 186 6.64 29.93 27.24
CA ASN A 186 5.64 29.43 26.29
C ASN A 186 4.54 30.48 26.03
N ASP A 187 4.93 31.75 25.86
CA ASP A 187 4.06 32.93 25.84
C ASP A 187 3.79 33.50 24.44
N MET A 188 4.26 32.83 23.38
CA MET A 188 4.26 33.29 21.97
C MET A 188 5.12 34.52 21.66
N ILE A 189 5.57 35.28 22.65
CA ILE A 189 6.16 36.61 22.49
C ILE A 189 7.67 36.55 22.68
N THR A 190 8.13 35.83 23.69
CA THR A 190 9.54 35.78 24.06
C THR A 190 10.33 34.99 23.01
N ASP A 191 11.47 35.53 22.57
CA ASP A 191 12.45 34.77 21.80
C ASP A 191 13.25 33.86 22.74
N ASN A 192 13.02 32.56 22.63
CA ASN A 192 13.58 31.54 23.50
C ASN A 192 14.82 30.86 22.94
N TYR A 193 15.42 31.37 21.85
CA TYR A 193 16.54 30.70 21.18
C TYR A 193 17.66 30.31 22.16
N VAL A 194 18.14 31.26 22.98
CA VAL A 194 19.26 31.04 23.90
C VAL A 194 18.91 30.01 24.98
N GLN A 195 17.72 30.12 25.57
CA GLN A 195 17.27 29.24 26.65
C GLN A 195 17.05 27.82 26.14
N LEU A 196 16.41 27.68 24.97
CA LEU A 196 16.12 26.39 24.36
C LEU A 196 17.39 25.70 23.88
N GLN A 197 18.33 26.43 23.27
CA GLN A 197 19.62 25.88 22.85
C GLN A 197 20.41 25.31 24.04
N ARG A 198 20.49 26.05 25.16
CA ARG A 198 21.15 25.58 26.39
C ARG A 198 20.50 24.33 26.98
N ALA A 199 19.17 24.27 26.97
CA ALA A 199 18.43 23.10 27.45
C ALA A 199 18.72 21.86 26.59
N ILE A 200 18.73 22.02 25.25
CA ILE A 200 19.07 20.98 24.28
C ILE A 200 20.51 20.48 24.49
N ASP A 201 21.47 21.40 24.59
CA ASP A 201 22.89 21.07 24.79
C ASP A 201 23.10 20.27 26.09
N PHE A 202 22.40 20.67 27.16
CA PHE A 202 22.44 19.97 28.43
C PHE A 202 21.86 18.55 28.31
N VAL A 203 20.62 18.37 27.84
CA VAL A 203 20.01 17.02 27.79
C VAL A 203 20.76 16.08 26.86
N LYS A 204 21.35 16.60 25.79
CA LYS A 204 22.25 15.86 24.91
C LYS A 204 23.45 15.35 25.68
N SER A 205 24.13 16.22 26.45
CA SER A 205 25.28 15.82 27.26
C SER A 205 24.96 14.75 28.32
N GLN A 206 23.70 14.68 28.76
CA GLN A 206 23.23 13.76 29.81
C GLN A 206 22.54 12.50 29.28
N GLY A 207 22.21 12.45 27.97
CA GLY A 207 21.40 11.39 27.38
C GLY A 207 20.00 11.28 28.02
N LYS A 208 19.31 12.41 28.23
CA LYS A 208 18.02 12.48 28.95
C LYS A 208 16.88 13.02 28.07
N VAL A 209 15.69 13.09 28.64
CA VAL A 209 14.50 13.69 28.00
C VAL A 209 14.46 15.19 28.30
N LEU A 210 14.37 16.03 27.28
CA LEU A 210 13.93 17.42 27.38
C LEU A 210 12.42 17.47 27.25
N GLN A 211 11.74 17.86 28.32
CA GLN A 211 10.31 18.11 28.34
C GLN A 211 10.05 19.58 27.96
N LEU A 212 9.38 19.78 26.82
CA LEU A 212 8.90 21.07 26.38
C LEU A 212 7.55 21.38 27.04
N PRO A 213 7.32 22.65 27.47
CA PRO A 213 6.03 23.05 28.01
C PRO A 213 4.92 23.02 26.95
N ASN A 214 3.68 22.84 27.39
CA ASN A 214 2.48 23.05 26.55
C ASN A 214 2.45 24.50 26.02
N LYS A 215 1.72 24.77 24.93
CA LYS A 215 1.65 26.06 24.20
C LYS A 215 2.89 26.34 23.33
N VAL A 216 2.93 27.56 22.81
CA VAL A 216 3.87 28.00 21.78
C VAL A 216 5.14 28.55 22.40
N ILE A 217 6.28 28.04 21.94
CA ILE A 217 7.63 28.50 22.25
C ILE A 217 8.17 29.18 20.99
N SER A 218 8.29 30.50 21.02
CA SER A 218 8.80 31.28 19.89
C SER A 218 10.32 31.43 19.95
N PHE A 219 11.00 31.41 18.80
CA PHE A 219 12.44 31.68 18.69
C PHE A 219 12.83 32.18 17.30
N SER A 220 13.84 33.06 17.22
CA SER A 220 14.19 33.77 15.97
C SER A 220 15.35 33.16 15.17
N GLN A 221 16.11 32.22 15.75
CA GLN A 221 17.32 31.64 15.15
C GLN A 221 17.24 30.11 15.03
N LYS A 222 17.95 29.53 14.06
CA LYS A 222 18.02 28.09 13.82
C LYS A 222 18.58 27.35 15.04
N LEU A 223 17.83 26.39 15.58
CA LEU A 223 18.29 25.52 16.67
C LEU A 223 19.29 24.49 16.13
N GLN A 224 20.38 24.27 16.87
CA GLN A 224 21.43 23.32 16.54
C GLN A 224 21.36 22.11 17.46
N ILE A 225 21.35 20.91 16.89
CA ILE A 225 21.40 19.67 17.64
C ILE A 225 22.71 18.96 17.30
N GLY A 226 23.64 18.94 18.25
CA GLY A 226 24.99 18.40 18.04
C GLY A 226 25.99 19.39 17.45
N THR A 227 27.26 19.05 17.55
CA THR A 227 28.40 19.89 17.14
C THR A 227 28.67 19.76 15.64
N ILE A 228 29.18 20.84 15.03
CA ILE A 228 29.44 20.96 13.57
C ILE A 228 30.78 20.31 13.14
N SER A 229 31.59 19.77 14.06
CA SER A 229 32.99 19.44 13.74
C SER A 229 33.19 18.06 13.06
N PRO A 230 33.98 17.96 11.96
CA PRO A 230 34.25 16.69 11.30
C PRO A 230 35.33 15.83 12.00
N SER A 231 35.25 14.53 11.71
CA SER A 231 36.33 13.55 11.52
C SER A 231 37.14 12.96 12.70
N SER A 232 36.86 13.23 13.98
CA SER A 232 37.60 12.53 15.05
C SER A 232 36.89 12.33 16.39
N LEU A 233 35.60 12.64 16.51
CA LEU A 233 34.91 12.33 17.75
C LEU A 233 34.66 10.81 17.82
N PRO A 234 35.12 10.11 18.87
CA PRO A 234 34.66 8.76 19.13
C PRO A 234 33.14 8.81 19.20
N TYR A 235 32.47 7.80 18.66
CA TYR A 235 31.02 7.56 18.68
C TYR A 235 30.42 7.76 20.09
N GLY A 236 30.31 9.00 20.55
CA GLY A 236 29.69 9.39 21.79
C GLY A 236 28.20 9.39 21.55
N GLU A 237 27.66 8.17 21.40
CA GLU A 237 26.27 7.81 21.11
C GLU A 237 25.35 8.34 22.21
N SER A 238 25.12 9.65 22.21
CA SER A 238 24.26 10.29 23.19
C SER A 238 22.83 10.22 22.69
N SER A 239 22.16 9.09 22.91
CA SER A 239 20.72 8.97 22.70
C SER A 239 19.99 9.91 23.65
N PHE A 240 19.12 10.77 23.14
CA PHE A 240 18.31 11.67 23.97
C PHE A 240 16.95 11.91 23.31
N THR A 241 16.03 12.54 24.04
CA THR A 241 14.65 12.76 23.55
C THR A 241 14.24 14.21 23.75
N ILE A 242 13.60 14.80 22.75
CA ILE A 242 12.86 16.06 22.89
C ILE A 242 11.38 15.71 22.83
N ARG A 243 10.65 15.99 23.90
CA ARG A 243 9.25 15.62 24.07
C ARG A 243 8.40 16.84 24.43
N GLY A 244 7.31 17.07 23.70
CA GLY A 244 6.30 18.06 24.04
C GLY A 244 5.09 17.49 24.77
N VAL A 245 4.03 18.28 24.80
CA VAL A 245 2.68 17.85 25.16
C VAL A 245 1.91 17.72 23.85
N GLY A 246 1.53 16.48 23.53
CA GLY A 246 1.14 16.07 22.17
C GLY A 246 0.17 17.04 21.49
N PRO A 247 0.35 17.32 20.20
CA PRO A 247 -0.59 18.13 19.46
C PRO A 247 -1.95 17.43 19.44
N ALA A 248 -3.02 18.14 19.78
CA ALA A 248 -4.37 17.64 19.56
C ALA A 248 -4.58 17.47 18.04
N LEU A 249 -4.58 16.23 17.57
CA LEU A 249 -5.02 15.91 16.22
C LEU A 249 -6.55 15.94 16.21
N ASN A 250 -7.15 16.89 15.47
CA ASN A 250 -8.53 16.80 15.00
C ASN A 250 -8.51 16.42 13.50
N PRO A 251 -8.59 15.13 13.14
CA PRO A 251 -8.45 14.66 11.76
C PRO A 251 -9.56 15.12 10.80
N GLY A 252 -10.63 15.75 11.33
CA GLY A 252 -11.77 16.23 10.54
C GLY A 252 -11.82 17.76 10.37
N ALA A 253 -10.87 18.51 10.92
CA ALA A 253 -10.87 19.97 10.81
C ALA A 253 -10.35 20.41 9.42
N THR A 254 -11.06 21.35 8.78
CA THR A 254 -10.73 21.90 7.46
C THR A 254 -9.49 22.80 7.45
N ALA A 255 -9.02 23.17 8.64
CA ALA A 255 -7.73 23.78 8.90
C ALA A 255 -7.17 23.07 10.14
N PRO A 256 -5.84 22.94 10.27
CA PRO A 256 -5.30 22.30 11.43
C PRO A 256 -5.59 23.10 12.71
N GLU A 257 -6.47 22.58 13.57
CA GLU A 257 -6.78 23.17 14.87
C GLU A 257 -5.67 22.82 15.88
N TYR A 258 -4.56 23.56 15.83
CA TYR A 258 -3.41 23.37 16.72
C TYR A 258 -3.52 24.12 18.06
N THR A 259 -4.70 24.15 18.68
CA THR A 259 -4.90 25.00 19.88
C THR A 259 -4.48 24.35 21.20
N ASN A 260 -4.27 23.03 21.23
CA ASN A 260 -3.85 22.28 22.41
C ASN A 260 -2.58 21.48 22.14
N GLY A 261 -1.45 21.88 22.72
CA GLY A 261 -0.17 21.15 22.64
C GLY A 261 1.06 22.06 22.57
N THR A 262 2.25 21.46 22.52
CA THR A 262 3.52 22.16 22.34
C THR A 262 3.74 22.54 20.87
N SER A 263 4.10 23.79 20.61
CA SER A 263 4.52 24.26 19.28
C SER A 263 5.84 25.02 19.35
N LEU A 264 6.84 24.55 18.60
CA LEU A 264 8.10 25.23 18.34
C LEU A 264 7.89 26.16 17.14
N ASN A 265 7.83 27.47 17.39
CA ASN A 265 7.46 28.47 16.40
C ASN A 265 8.67 29.34 16.01
N TYR A 266 9.16 29.14 14.79
CA TYR A 266 10.26 29.93 14.24
C TYR A 266 9.76 31.28 13.71
N THR A 267 10.27 32.37 14.30
CA THR A 267 9.86 33.76 14.00
C THR A 267 10.92 34.54 13.22
N GLY A 268 11.95 33.86 12.68
CA GLY A 268 13.02 34.53 11.92
C GLY A 268 12.50 35.24 10.66
N GLY A 269 13.22 36.29 10.25
CA GLY A 269 12.85 37.13 9.10
C GLY A 269 12.96 36.42 7.75
N ALA A 270 12.42 37.04 6.69
CA ALA A 270 12.29 36.49 5.33
C ALA A 270 13.61 36.21 4.58
N SER A 271 14.78 36.51 5.17
CA SER A 271 16.05 35.97 4.67
C SER A 271 16.11 34.48 5.03
N SER A 272 15.73 33.62 4.09
CA SER A 272 15.56 32.18 4.28
C SER A 272 16.70 31.57 5.10
N THR A 273 16.43 31.18 6.34
CA THR A 273 17.33 30.24 7.01
C THR A 273 17.20 28.90 6.31
N ASP A 274 18.28 28.12 6.31
CA ASP A 274 18.21 26.78 5.73
C ASP A 274 17.24 25.92 6.53
N ALA A 275 17.19 26.03 7.87
CA ALA A 275 16.35 25.16 8.69
C ALA A 275 15.83 25.79 9.99
N ILE A 276 14.70 25.31 10.50
CA ILE A 276 14.23 25.61 11.87
C ILE A 276 15.09 24.87 12.90
N ILE A 277 15.30 23.57 12.68
CA ILE A 277 16.21 22.72 13.47
C ILE A 277 17.22 22.09 12.51
N GLN A 278 18.51 22.15 12.84
CA GLN A 278 19.55 21.42 12.15
C GLN A 278 20.18 20.39 13.08
N VAL A 279 20.25 19.14 12.61
CA VAL A 279 20.86 18.03 13.34
C VAL A 279 22.23 17.76 12.72
N ASN A 280 23.29 17.98 13.48
CA ASN A 280 24.68 17.81 13.07
C ASN A 280 25.25 16.47 13.53
N GLU A 281 26.47 16.14 13.07
CA GLU A 281 27.12 14.84 13.29
C GLU A 281 27.22 14.43 14.77
N GLY A 282 27.36 15.40 15.67
CA GLY A 282 27.38 15.16 17.11
C GLY A 282 26.07 14.62 17.70
N ALA A 283 25.01 14.50 16.92
CA ALA A 283 23.72 13.92 17.28
C ALA A 283 23.22 12.96 16.19
N SER A 284 24.16 12.27 15.55
CA SER A 284 23.93 11.38 14.42
C SER A 284 23.07 10.15 14.72
N ARG A 285 22.87 9.74 15.98
CA ARG A 285 22.17 8.48 16.28
C ARG A 285 21.17 8.55 17.42
N PHE A 286 20.08 7.80 17.31
CA PHE A 286 19.13 7.51 18.38
C PHE A 286 18.44 8.73 19.03
N VAL A 287 18.27 9.83 18.28
CA VAL A 287 17.52 10.99 18.80
C VAL A 287 16.03 10.81 18.53
N LYS A 288 15.22 11.01 19.57
CA LYS A 288 13.75 10.90 19.51
C LYS A 288 13.10 12.27 19.61
N PHE A 289 12.13 12.53 18.74
CA PHE A 289 11.30 13.72 18.73
C PHE A 289 9.85 13.30 18.90
N GLU A 290 9.20 13.77 19.95
CA GLU A 290 7.88 13.27 20.34
C GLU A 290 6.94 14.42 20.70
N ASP A 291 5.69 14.39 20.23
CA ASP A 291 4.60 15.17 20.84
C ASP A 291 4.69 16.71 20.70
N PHE A 292 5.13 17.24 19.56
CA PHE A 292 5.11 18.69 19.30
C PHE A 292 4.96 19.05 17.82
N THR A 293 4.62 20.32 17.57
CA THR A 293 4.60 20.91 16.23
C THR A 293 5.88 21.72 16.00
N ILE A 294 6.45 21.64 14.80
CA ILE A 294 7.48 22.52 14.27
C ILE A 294 6.82 23.38 13.20
N THR A 295 6.86 24.69 13.37
CA THR A 295 6.22 25.63 12.45
C THR A 295 7.05 26.90 12.29
N SER A 296 6.82 27.64 11.20
CA SER A 296 7.26 29.03 11.08
C SER A 296 6.06 29.98 11.01
N THR A 297 6.24 31.22 11.50
CA THR A 297 5.23 32.29 11.39
C THR A 297 5.03 32.78 9.96
N THR A 298 6.07 32.68 9.14
CA THR A 298 6.06 33.12 7.75
C THR A 298 6.27 31.90 6.87
N VAL A 299 5.30 31.60 6.00
CA VAL A 299 5.39 30.46 5.07
C VAL A 299 6.67 30.58 4.24
N GLY A 300 7.49 29.54 4.26
CA GLY A 300 8.76 29.49 3.52
C GLY A 300 9.92 30.28 4.14
N ALA A 301 9.80 30.86 5.34
CA ALA A 301 10.91 31.54 6.01
C ALA A 301 12.07 30.60 6.41
N ALA A 302 11.79 29.30 6.47
CA ALA A 302 12.81 28.27 6.55
C ALA A 302 12.67 27.28 5.38
N THR A 303 13.80 26.91 4.77
CA THR A 303 13.78 25.91 3.70
C THR A 303 13.40 24.53 4.23
N TYR A 304 13.89 24.15 5.42
CA TYR A 304 13.61 22.88 6.08
C TYR A 304 13.00 23.09 7.47
N SER A 305 12.01 22.28 7.87
CA SER A 305 11.67 22.19 9.29
C SER A 305 12.81 21.52 10.05
N MET A 306 13.33 20.42 9.50
CA MET A 306 14.50 19.73 10.01
C MET A 306 15.49 19.41 8.89
N LEU A 307 16.74 19.79 9.11
CA LEU A 307 17.83 19.59 8.18
C LEU A 307 18.91 18.69 8.77
N TYR A 308 19.26 17.68 7.99
CA TYR A 308 20.42 16.82 8.16
C TYR A 308 21.42 17.17 7.06
N PRO A 309 22.45 18.00 7.37
CA PRO A 309 23.44 18.38 6.39
C PRO A 309 24.40 17.23 6.06
N HIS A 310 24.34 16.10 6.76
CA HIS A 310 25.22 14.93 6.58
C HIS A 310 24.41 13.62 6.56
N SER A 311 25.02 12.55 6.04
CA SER A 311 24.42 11.20 5.88
C SER A 311 24.71 10.23 7.01
N ALA A 312 25.64 10.54 7.92
CA ALA A 312 25.97 9.64 9.05
C ALA A 312 24.85 9.45 10.10
N VAL A 313 23.62 9.85 9.78
CA VAL A 313 22.43 9.84 10.65
C VAL A 313 21.85 8.44 10.76
N SER A 314 21.31 8.03 11.92
CA SER A 314 20.81 6.67 12.13
C SER A 314 19.82 6.53 13.27
N GLN A 315 18.76 5.75 13.05
CA GLN A 315 17.76 5.36 14.06
C GLN A 315 17.11 6.56 14.77
N HIS A 316 16.86 7.63 14.03
CA HIS A 316 16.06 8.74 14.53
C HIS A 316 14.58 8.37 14.53
N THR A 317 13.85 8.77 15.57
CA THR A 317 12.41 8.50 15.69
C THR A 317 11.63 9.79 15.83
N PHE A 318 10.56 9.91 15.05
CA PHE A 318 9.57 10.97 15.13
C PHE A 318 8.23 10.35 15.52
N LYS A 319 7.62 10.81 16.61
CA LYS A 319 6.33 10.30 17.09
C LYS A 319 5.36 11.44 17.35
N ARG A 320 4.29 11.52 16.56
CA ARG A 320 3.31 12.61 16.64
C ARG A 320 3.97 13.99 16.56
N VAL A 321 4.90 14.12 15.61
CA VAL A 321 5.55 15.39 15.27
C VAL A 321 4.89 15.96 14.03
N HIS A 322 4.49 17.22 14.09
CA HIS A 322 3.87 17.93 12.97
C HIS A 322 4.86 18.93 12.37
N PHE A 323 4.99 18.94 11.05
CA PHE A 323 5.85 19.84 10.29
C PHE A 323 5.00 20.78 9.45
N VAL A 324 5.09 22.07 9.69
CA VAL A 324 4.14 23.06 9.16
C VAL A 324 4.85 24.30 8.60
N HIS A 325 4.43 24.79 7.43
CA HIS A 325 4.81 26.09 6.84
C HIS A 325 6.31 26.31 6.50
N SER A 326 7.16 25.28 6.52
CA SER A 326 8.49 25.34 5.89
C SER A 326 8.41 24.97 4.41
N THR A 327 9.39 25.33 3.59
CA THR A 327 9.37 24.92 2.17
C THR A 327 9.41 23.39 2.05
N ARG A 328 10.17 22.73 2.94
CA ARG A 328 10.32 21.28 3.03
C ARG A 328 10.28 20.85 4.49
N ALA A 329 9.75 19.67 4.82
CA ALA A 329 9.79 19.23 6.22
C ALA A 329 11.14 18.63 6.60
N ILE A 330 11.53 17.51 5.98
CA ILE A 330 12.81 16.84 6.25
C ILE A 330 13.75 17.00 5.05
N GLY A 331 14.96 17.48 5.28
CA GLY A 331 16.03 17.57 4.29
C GLY A 331 17.25 16.73 4.64
N LEU A 332 17.76 15.94 3.68
CA LEU A 332 19.05 15.26 3.75
C LEU A 332 19.93 15.70 2.57
N LEU A 333 21.06 16.37 2.84
CA LEU A 333 21.81 17.12 1.80
C LEU A 333 23.17 16.55 1.35
N GLU A 334 24.04 16.04 2.23
CA GLU A 334 25.39 15.59 1.85
C GLU A 334 25.65 14.09 2.08
N GLY A 335 26.39 13.48 1.14
CA GLY A 335 26.84 12.09 1.14
C GLY A 335 28.27 11.90 1.67
N ALA A 336 28.54 12.16 2.95
CA ALA A 336 29.84 11.87 3.56
C ALA A 336 29.94 10.41 4.02
N GLY A 337 30.02 9.47 3.08
CA GLY A 337 30.69 8.17 3.19
C GLY A 337 30.35 7.20 4.34
N SER A 338 29.32 7.46 5.15
CA SER A 338 29.01 6.67 6.35
C SER A 338 27.58 6.14 6.26
N ASN A 339 27.46 4.83 6.06
CA ASN A 339 26.18 4.13 5.92
C ASN A 339 25.39 4.19 7.24
N GLY A 340 24.11 4.59 7.24
CA GLY A 340 23.32 4.49 8.47
C GLY A 340 21.90 5.03 8.51
N GLU A 341 21.27 5.48 7.43
CA GLU A 341 20.10 6.38 7.44
C GLU A 341 18.74 5.72 7.76
N PHE A 342 18.60 5.10 8.94
CA PHE A 342 17.32 4.58 9.43
C PHE A 342 16.49 5.68 10.09
N PHE A 343 15.29 5.92 9.57
CA PHE A 343 14.34 6.85 10.18
C PHE A 343 13.01 6.16 10.45
N THR A 344 12.37 6.50 11.56
CA THR A 344 11.02 6.05 11.86
C THR A 344 10.12 7.24 12.14
N PHE A 345 9.01 7.34 11.41
CA PHE A 345 7.97 8.34 11.61
C PHE A 345 6.68 7.62 12.02
N GLU A 346 6.13 7.93 13.19
CA GLU A 346 4.88 7.36 13.71
C GLU A 346 3.87 8.49 13.91
N LYS A 347 2.77 8.46 13.14
CA LYS A 347 1.66 9.43 13.24
C LYS A 347 2.11 10.88 13.07
N CYS A 348 3.07 11.11 12.18
CA CYS A 348 3.54 12.46 11.84
C CYS A 348 2.61 13.13 10.83
N VAL A 349 2.55 14.46 10.87
CA VAL A 349 1.79 15.29 9.92
C VAL A 349 2.74 16.23 9.20
N PHE A 350 2.57 16.36 7.89
CA PHE A 350 3.34 17.24 7.02
C PHE A 350 2.35 18.15 6.30
N GLU A 351 2.42 19.47 6.49
CA GLU A 351 1.41 20.41 5.96
C GLU A 351 2.01 21.77 5.53
N GLY A 352 1.50 22.32 4.41
CA GLY A 352 1.90 23.64 3.93
C GLY A 352 3.36 23.66 3.47
N LEU A 353 3.75 22.63 2.72
CA LEU A 353 5.11 22.39 2.23
C LEU A 353 5.10 22.24 0.71
N SER A 354 6.21 22.56 0.04
CA SER A 354 6.46 22.14 -1.35
C SER A 354 6.95 20.69 -1.44
N ALA A 355 7.57 20.17 -0.38
CA ALA A 355 7.86 18.75 -0.23
C ALA A 355 7.89 18.26 1.22
N ALA A 356 7.36 17.07 1.51
CA ALA A 356 7.46 16.49 2.85
C ALA A 356 8.87 15.93 3.09
N ILE A 357 9.37 15.13 2.15
CA ILE A 357 10.69 14.51 2.22
C ILE A 357 11.55 14.99 1.07
N TYR A 358 12.75 15.47 1.38
CA TYR A 358 13.73 15.91 0.38
C TYR A 358 15.10 15.28 0.62
N VAL A 359 15.58 14.48 -0.34
CA VAL A 359 16.88 13.80 -0.27
C VAL A 359 17.70 14.15 -1.51
N ARG A 360 18.79 14.90 -1.32
CA ARG A 360 19.65 15.38 -2.41
C ARG A 360 20.90 14.52 -2.59
N GLN A 361 21.69 14.36 -1.52
CA GLN A 361 22.86 13.48 -1.51
C GLN A 361 22.93 12.76 -0.17
N GLY A 362 23.10 11.44 -0.20
CA GLY A 362 23.03 10.57 0.97
C GLY A 362 22.37 9.24 0.61
N GLN A 363 22.60 8.20 1.41
CA GLN A 363 21.82 6.96 1.30
C GLN A 363 20.52 7.18 2.09
N GLY A 364 19.40 6.64 1.63
CA GLY A 364 18.13 6.72 2.34
C GLY A 364 17.67 5.33 2.76
N PHE A 365 18.49 4.56 3.49
CA PHE A 365 18.20 3.16 3.75
C PHE A 365 17.19 2.96 4.90
N ASP A 366 16.00 2.50 4.54
CA ASP A 366 14.91 2.05 5.42
C ASP A 366 14.32 3.17 6.29
N TRP A 367 13.63 4.08 5.61
CA TRP A 367 12.79 5.08 6.24
C TRP A 367 11.37 4.53 6.37
N ASP A 368 10.91 4.33 7.59
CA ASP A 368 9.58 3.79 7.86
C ASP A 368 8.61 4.89 8.30
N PHE A 369 7.42 4.92 7.69
CA PHE A 369 6.35 5.84 8.01
C PHE A 369 5.09 5.06 8.39
N TYR A 370 4.64 5.19 9.64
CA TYR A 370 3.47 4.50 10.19
C TYR A 370 2.35 5.51 10.45
N ASP A 371 1.22 5.37 9.74
CA ASP A 371 0.02 6.19 9.89
C ASP A 371 0.28 7.70 9.75
N CYS A 372 1.25 8.10 8.92
CA CYS A 372 1.56 9.49 8.67
C CYS A 372 0.56 10.14 7.70
N GLN A 373 0.37 11.45 7.84
CA GLN A 373 -0.44 12.27 6.93
C GLN A 373 0.42 13.30 6.22
N MET A 374 0.35 13.36 4.89
CA MET A 374 1.11 14.30 4.08
C MET A 374 0.18 15.18 3.23
N LYS A 375 0.39 16.49 3.33
CA LYS A 375 -0.30 17.53 2.57
C LYS A 375 0.71 18.54 2.05
N VAL A 376 0.80 18.68 0.73
CA VAL A 376 1.69 19.64 0.06
C VAL A 376 0.89 20.65 -0.73
N GLU A 377 1.53 21.77 -1.05
CA GLU A 377 0.97 22.82 -1.90
C GLU A 377 0.83 22.35 -3.36
N ASP A 378 -0.02 23.03 -4.14
CA ASP A 378 -0.17 22.76 -5.58
C ASP A 378 1.17 22.95 -6.31
N GLY A 379 1.55 22.00 -7.15
CA GLY A 379 2.88 21.92 -7.77
C GLY A 379 3.97 21.28 -6.91
N GLY A 380 3.67 20.93 -5.66
CA GLY A 380 4.58 20.24 -4.75
C GLY A 380 4.75 18.75 -5.05
N ALA A 381 5.74 18.15 -4.40
CA ALA A 381 6.00 16.71 -4.42
C ALA A 381 6.07 16.18 -2.98
N LEU A 382 5.32 15.13 -2.61
CA LEU A 382 5.39 14.59 -1.24
C LEU A 382 6.80 14.10 -0.93
N ILE A 383 7.38 13.35 -1.87
CA ILE A 383 8.73 12.81 -1.79
C ILE A 383 9.52 13.30 -2.99
N ASP A 384 10.63 14.00 -2.75
CA ASP A 384 11.55 14.47 -3.79
C ASP A 384 12.96 13.93 -3.50
N VAL A 385 13.38 12.95 -4.28
CA VAL A 385 14.69 12.30 -4.18
C VAL A 385 15.49 12.55 -5.44
N GLY A 386 16.80 12.77 -5.35
CA GLY A 386 17.67 12.74 -6.53
C GLY A 386 18.94 13.58 -6.46
N SER A 387 19.81 13.38 -7.46
CA SER A 387 21.18 13.92 -7.63
C SER A 387 22.36 13.17 -6.98
N SER A 388 22.14 11.98 -6.40
CA SER A 388 23.24 11.16 -5.86
C SER A 388 23.25 9.72 -6.34
N ALA A 389 24.44 9.12 -6.34
CA ALA A 389 24.69 7.72 -6.71
C ALA A 389 24.31 6.72 -5.59
N LEU A 390 23.84 7.21 -4.45
CA LEU A 390 23.60 6.46 -3.23
C LEU A 390 22.11 6.18 -3.12
N GLY A 391 21.71 4.90 -3.04
CA GLY A 391 20.31 4.51 -3.18
C GLY A 391 19.41 4.82 -1.98
N TYR A 392 18.11 4.58 -2.11
CA TYR A 392 17.11 4.76 -1.03
C TYR A 392 16.23 3.51 -0.83
N SER A 393 15.56 3.41 0.32
CA SER A 393 14.53 2.44 0.68
C SER A 393 13.56 3.13 1.65
N MET A 394 12.32 3.39 1.22
CA MET A 394 11.31 4.03 2.07
C MET A 394 10.03 3.20 2.09
N ASN A 395 9.51 2.94 3.28
CA ASN A 395 8.32 2.14 3.54
C ASN A 395 7.23 2.98 4.19
N PHE A 396 6.02 2.93 3.65
CA PHE A 396 4.87 3.69 4.09
C PHE A 396 3.75 2.74 4.45
N TYR A 397 3.34 2.72 5.72
CA TYR A 397 2.27 1.89 6.26
C TYR A 397 1.09 2.79 6.61
N GLY A 398 0.00 2.70 5.85
CA GLY A 398 -1.21 3.47 6.10
C GLY A 398 -1.08 4.96 5.78
N LEU A 399 -0.26 5.35 4.80
CA LEU A 399 -0.08 6.76 4.39
C LEU A 399 -1.42 7.39 4.00
N LYS A 400 -1.66 8.60 4.53
CA LYS A 400 -2.84 9.40 4.20
C LYS A 400 -2.42 10.68 3.51
N THR A 401 -3.14 11.08 2.47
CA THR A 401 -3.01 12.41 1.90
C THR A 401 -4.40 13.03 1.81
N SER A 402 -4.49 14.30 2.15
CA SER A 402 -5.75 15.06 2.18
C SER A 402 -5.52 16.41 1.48
N ASN A 403 -5.07 16.33 0.23
CA ASN A 403 -4.78 17.51 -0.54
C ASN A 403 -6.08 18.09 -1.11
N THR A 404 -6.22 19.42 -1.06
CA THR A 404 -7.30 20.11 -1.75
C THR A 404 -6.83 20.53 -3.12
N TRP A 405 -7.46 19.97 -4.16
CA TRP A 405 -7.23 20.40 -5.52
C TRP A 405 -7.98 21.69 -5.81
N THR A 406 -7.26 22.77 -6.13
CA THR A 406 -7.85 23.91 -6.82
C THR A 406 -7.82 23.65 -8.32
N ALA A 407 -8.99 23.33 -8.88
CA ALA A 407 -9.16 23.25 -10.33
C ALA A 407 -8.71 24.57 -10.99
N GLY A 408 -7.68 24.54 -11.83
CA GLY A 408 -7.27 25.67 -12.66
C GLY A 408 -5.94 26.38 -12.31
N THR A 409 -5.23 26.01 -11.23
CA THR A 409 -3.93 26.63 -10.86
C THR A 409 -2.69 25.95 -11.47
N GLY A 410 -2.84 24.77 -12.09
CA GLY A 410 -2.01 24.36 -13.24
C GLY A 410 -0.95 23.27 -13.03
N ASN A 411 -0.47 22.98 -11.82
CA ASN A 411 0.72 22.12 -11.66
C ASN A 411 0.42 20.71 -11.13
N GLY A 412 -0.59 20.54 -10.28
CA GLY A 412 -0.93 19.24 -9.70
C GLY A 412 0.06 18.81 -8.60
N ILE A 413 -0.21 17.69 -7.95
CA ILE A 413 0.59 17.17 -6.84
C ILE A 413 1.25 15.86 -7.26
N THR A 414 2.56 15.78 -7.02
CA THR A 414 3.35 14.58 -7.27
C THR A 414 3.53 13.78 -5.98
N LEU A 415 3.26 12.47 -5.98
CA LEU A 415 3.57 11.62 -4.83
C LEU A 415 5.09 11.42 -4.72
N VAL A 416 5.73 10.94 -5.79
CA VAL A 416 7.19 10.75 -5.84
C VAL A 416 7.79 11.47 -7.04
N LYS A 417 8.79 12.31 -6.77
CA LYS A 417 9.69 12.86 -7.79
C LYS A 417 11.07 12.24 -7.58
N ASN A 418 11.57 11.55 -8.59
CA ASN A 418 12.90 10.95 -8.58
C ASN A 418 13.77 11.53 -9.69
N SER A 419 14.83 12.23 -9.29
CA SER A 419 15.79 12.89 -10.17
C SER A 419 17.10 12.11 -10.29
N GLY A 420 17.03 10.80 -10.53
CA GLY A 420 18.18 10.01 -10.96
C GLY A 420 18.83 9.11 -9.91
N THR A 421 18.12 8.73 -8.84
CA THR A 421 18.65 7.88 -7.77
C THR A 421 17.94 6.52 -7.73
N SER A 422 18.69 5.42 -7.58
CA SER A 422 18.13 4.06 -7.48
C SER A 422 17.55 3.80 -6.09
N GLY A 423 16.45 3.08 -5.97
CA GLY A 423 15.97 2.68 -4.65
C GLY A 423 14.57 2.08 -4.62
N ASN A 424 14.08 1.77 -3.43
CA ASN A 424 12.78 1.15 -3.24
C ASN A 424 11.79 2.10 -2.56
N PHE A 425 10.57 2.13 -3.06
CA PHE A 425 9.43 2.75 -2.39
C PHE A 425 8.37 1.69 -2.17
N ASN A 426 7.96 1.46 -0.93
CA ASN A 426 6.93 0.50 -0.60
C ASN A 426 5.78 1.19 0.12
N PHE A 427 4.56 1.08 -0.40
CA PHE A 427 3.35 1.63 0.18
C PHE A 427 2.38 0.49 0.51
N TYR A 428 1.99 0.38 1.77
CA TYR A 428 1.13 -0.66 2.31
C TYR A 428 -0.12 -0.04 2.94
N GLY A 429 -1.27 -0.21 2.30
CA GLY A 429 -2.52 0.40 2.73
C GLY A 429 -2.54 1.93 2.61
N GLY A 430 -3.54 2.55 3.22
CA GLY A 430 -3.69 4.00 3.23
C GLY A 430 -4.58 4.54 2.12
N ARG A 431 -4.82 5.86 2.16
CA ARG A 431 -5.69 6.57 1.22
C ARG A 431 -5.00 7.83 0.73
N LEU A 432 -4.74 7.88 -0.57
CA LEU A 432 -4.03 8.97 -1.22
C LEU A 432 -5.03 9.82 -2.01
N GLU A 433 -5.48 10.93 -1.43
CA GLU A 433 -6.42 11.86 -2.05
C GLU A 433 -5.70 12.96 -2.86
N ALA A 434 -6.28 13.27 -4.03
CA ALA A 434 -5.90 14.38 -4.91
C ALA A 434 -4.43 14.40 -5.35
N ILE A 435 -3.85 13.20 -5.53
CA ILE A 435 -2.58 13.02 -6.25
C ILE A 435 -2.86 13.04 -7.75
N SER A 436 -2.23 13.97 -8.49
CA SER A 436 -2.35 14.01 -9.96
C SER A 436 -1.29 13.15 -10.65
N THR A 437 -0.10 13.07 -10.03
CA THR A 437 1.05 12.34 -10.58
C THR A 437 1.59 11.40 -9.50
N VAL A 438 1.48 10.09 -9.70
CA VAL A 438 2.04 9.11 -8.76
C VAL A 438 3.56 9.16 -8.79
N MET A 439 4.15 9.26 -9.99
CA MET A 439 5.58 9.33 -10.11
C MET A 439 6.07 10.16 -11.29
N THR A 440 7.12 10.94 -11.03
CA THR A 440 7.88 11.69 -12.04
C THR A 440 9.35 11.29 -12.01
N TYR A 441 9.93 11.01 -13.18
CA TYR A 441 11.36 10.76 -13.36
C TYR A 441 11.97 11.76 -14.34
N THR A 442 13.00 12.49 -13.94
CA THR A 442 13.57 13.58 -14.78
C THR A 442 15.04 13.41 -15.14
N LEU A 443 15.74 12.43 -14.56
CA LEU A 443 17.13 12.09 -14.90
C LEU A 443 17.27 10.56 -14.86
N GLY A 444 17.78 9.96 -15.93
CA GLY A 444 18.09 8.52 -15.98
C GLY A 444 19.60 8.29 -15.93
N SER A 445 20.05 7.23 -15.25
CA SER A 445 21.37 6.62 -15.42
C SER A 445 21.16 5.16 -15.80
N PHE A 446 22.05 4.58 -16.62
CA PHE A 446 21.93 3.18 -17.10
C PHE A 446 21.86 2.13 -15.97
N ASN A 447 22.18 2.51 -14.73
CA ASN A 447 22.16 1.63 -13.55
C ASN A 447 20.97 1.89 -12.61
N MET A 448 19.96 2.64 -13.05
CA MET A 448 18.78 2.90 -12.24
C MET A 448 17.85 1.69 -12.19
N ASN A 449 17.89 0.97 -11.07
CA ASN A 449 16.94 -0.07 -10.71
C ASN A 449 16.16 0.41 -9.49
N SER A 450 14.94 0.89 -9.71
CA SER A 450 14.05 1.23 -8.59
C SER A 450 12.78 0.40 -8.65
N ILE A 451 12.42 -0.17 -7.51
CA ILE A 451 11.19 -0.93 -7.35
C ILE A 451 10.21 -0.08 -6.54
N VAL A 452 9.02 0.11 -7.08
CA VAL A 452 7.96 0.84 -6.41
C VAL A 452 6.80 -0.13 -6.22
N ASN A 453 6.44 -0.41 -4.99
CA ASN A 453 5.37 -1.34 -4.66
C ASN A 453 4.24 -0.58 -3.97
N PHE A 454 3.02 -0.77 -4.44
CA PHE A 454 1.79 -0.33 -3.80
C PHE A 454 0.94 -1.56 -3.50
N SER A 455 0.58 -1.79 -2.25
CA SER A 455 -0.23 -2.93 -1.84
C SER A 455 -1.40 -2.46 -0.99
N GLY A 456 -2.64 -2.65 -1.47
CA GLY A 456 -3.85 -2.26 -0.73
C GLY A 456 -4.07 -0.75 -0.61
N VAL A 457 -3.43 0.07 -1.46
CA VAL A 457 -3.55 1.54 -1.42
C VAL A 457 -4.80 1.99 -2.16
N HIS A 458 -5.56 2.92 -1.56
CA HIS A 458 -6.69 3.57 -2.23
C HIS A 458 -6.28 4.95 -2.73
N PHE A 459 -6.15 5.10 -4.05
CA PHE A 459 -5.98 6.39 -4.71
C PHE A 459 -7.35 6.99 -5.01
N ASP A 460 -7.63 8.16 -4.46
CA ASP A 460 -8.95 8.78 -4.56
C ASP A 460 -8.89 10.23 -5.07
N GLY A 461 -9.91 10.64 -5.80
CA GLY A 461 -9.97 11.97 -6.42
C GLY A 461 -8.80 12.26 -7.35
N MET A 462 -8.27 11.23 -8.04
CA MET A 462 -7.15 11.40 -8.95
C MET A 462 -7.55 12.20 -10.20
N GLY A 463 -6.70 13.13 -10.65
CA GLY A 463 -6.95 13.92 -11.85
C GLY A 463 -5.71 14.04 -12.73
N SER A 464 -5.62 13.23 -13.79
CA SER A 464 -4.60 13.36 -14.84
C SER A 464 -5.22 13.81 -16.16
N ASP A 465 -4.50 14.65 -16.90
CA ASP A 465 -4.89 15.21 -18.19
C ASP A 465 -3.69 15.27 -19.16
N ALA A 466 -3.79 16.07 -20.22
CA ALA A 466 -2.72 16.21 -21.20
C ALA A 466 -1.44 16.86 -20.64
N THR A 467 -1.54 17.67 -19.58
CA THR A 467 -0.40 18.35 -18.94
C THR A 467 0.07 17.61 -17.68
N ARG A 468 -0.80 16.83 -17.05
CA ARG A 468 -0.54 16.10 -15.80
C ARG A 468 -0.67 14.60 -16.02
N LYS A 469 0.45 13.89 -16.03
CA LYS A 469 0.46 12.45 -16.28
C LYS A 469 0.39 11.70 -14.95
N PHE A 470 -0.37 10.62 -14.92
CA PHE A 470 -0.42 9.73 -13.76
C PHE A 470 0.97 9.16 -13.46
N ILE A 471 1.70 8.77 -14.52
CA ILE A 471 3.14 8.46 -14.48
C ILE A 471 3.81 9.26 -15.59
N TYR A 472 4.90 9.95 -15.24
CA TYR A 472 5.72 10.70 -16.20
C TYR A 472 7.19 10.30 -16.10
N SER A 473 7.77 9.92 -17.23
CA SER A 473 9.21 9.68 -17.35
C SER A 473 9.79 10.53 -18.47
N ASN A 474 10.82 11.33 -18.15
CA ASN A 474 11.59 12.11 -19.09
C ASN A 474 13.08 11.96 -18.76
N THR A 475 13.66 10.86 -19.23
CA THR A 475 15.06 10.48 -18.96
C THR A 475 16.04 11.01 -20.01
N GLY A 476 15.57 11.79 -20.98
CA GLY A 476 16.38 12.24 -22.12
C GLY A 476 16.83 11.06 -22.98
N THR A 477 18.15 10.89 -23.16
CA THR A 477 18.75 9.77 -23.92
C THR A 477 19.02 8.52 -23.09
N ASN A 478 18.90 8.61 -21.77
CA ASN A 478 19.34 7.55 -20.87
C ASN A 478 18.21 6.53 -20.65
N SER A 479 18.55 5.24 -20.70
CA SER A 479 17.63 4.18 -20.33
C SER A 479 17.38 4.19 -18.83
N ALA A 480 16.11 4.20 -18.42
CA ALA A 480 15.72 3.90 -17.06
C ALA A 480 15.00 2.55 -16.98
N TYR A 481 15.14 1.86 -15.85
CA TYR A 481 14.48 0.58 -15.57
C TYR A 481 13.74 0.64 -14.23
N TYR A 482 12.48 1.06 -14.27
CA TYR A 482 11.61 1.05 -13.10
C TYR A 482 10.68 -0.16 -13.13
N LYS A 483 10.49 -0.79 -11.98
CA LYS A 483 9.42 -1.79 -11.81
C LYS A 483 8.42 -1.24 -10.81
N VAL A 484 7.25 -0.86 -11.30
CA VAL A 484 6.14 -0.37 -10.48
C VAL A 484 5.07 -1.45 -10.40
N LEU A 485 4.81 -1.93 -9.19
CA LEU A 485 3.79 -2.94 -8.90
C LEU A 485 2.67 -2.32 -8.08
N PHE A 486 1.43 -2.48 -8.55
CA PHE A 486 0.22 -2.16 -7.82
C PHE A 486 -0.53 -3.46 -7.57
N THR A 487 -0.74 -3.83 -6.31
CA THR A 487 -1.43 -5.05 -5.89
C THR A 487 -2.62 -4.69 -5.02
N ASN A 488 -3.81 -5.20 -5.33
CA ASN A 488 -5.04 -4.94 -4.55
C ASN A 488 -5.33 -3.45 -4.32
N CYS A 489 -4.89 -2.59 -5.25
CA CYS A 489 -5.10 -1.14 -5.15
C CYS A 489 -6.43 -0.71 -5.77
N LYS A 490 -7.02 0.36 -5.24
CA LYS A 490 -8.21 0.99 -5.82
C LYS A 490 -7.85 2.37 -6.38
N PHE A 491 -8.32 2.66 -7.59
CA PHE A 491 -8.15 3.94 -8.28
C PHE A 491 -9.53 4.53 -8.56
N SER A 492 -9.96 5.50 -7.75
CA SER A 492 -11.16 6.29 -8.01
C SER A 492 -10.81 7.65 -8.56
N ASN A 493 -11.49 7.99 -9.64
CA ASN A 493 -11.42 9.28 -10.28
C ASN A 493 -12.78 9.98 -10.15
N THR A 494 -12.76 11.23 -9.70
CA THR A 494 -13.96 12.07 -9.58
C THR A 494 -14.16 13.00 -10.78
N TYR A 495 -13.21 13.07 -11.72
CA TYR A 495 -13.26 14.00 -12.85
C TYR A 495 -13.71 13.32 -14.16
N ILE A 496 -14.81 13.82 -14.71
CA ILE A 496 -15.51 13.28 -15.89
C ILE A 496 -14.70 13.25 -17.21
N ASN A 497 -13.50 13.86 -17.25
CA ASN A 497 -12.67 13.98 -18.45
C ASN A 497 -11.21 13.55 -18.24
N SER A 498 -10.83 13.02 -17.09
CA SER A 498 -9.47 12.52 -16.87
C SER A 498 -9.28 11.15 -17.48
N SER A 499 -8.04 10.91 -17.89
CA SER A 499 -7.60 9.65 -18.47
C SER A 499 -6.39 9.14 -17.72
N LEU A 500 -6.31 7.82 -17.50
CA LEU A 500 -5.12 7.19 -16.93
C LEU A 500 -3.98 7.33 -17.94
N ASN A 501 -3.09 8.31 -17.69
CA ASN A 501 -2.04 8.71 -18.63
C ASN A 501 -0.68 8.26 -18.12
N ILE A 502 -0.10 7.26 -18.78
CA ILE A 502 1.28 6.83 -18.54
C ILE A 502 2.10 7.35 -19.71
N GLU A 503 3.05 8.25 -19.45
CA GLU A 503 3.95 8.81 -20.45
C GLU A 503 5.39 8.41 -20.16
N LEU A 504 6.00 7.68 -21.10
CA LEU A 504 7.35 7.16 -20.96
C LEU A 504 8.31 7.80 -21.97
N GLY A 505 9.49 8.14 -21.47
CA GLY A 505 10.57 8.77 -22.24
C GLY A 505 11.23 7.79 -23.22
N ASN A 506 12.16 8.33 -24.02
CA ASN A 506 12.94 7.54 -24.97
C ASN A 506 13.81 6.51 -24.24
N ASN A 507 13.90 5.29 -24.78
CA ASN A 507 14.71 4.19 -24.23
C ASN A 507 14.30 3.71 -22.82
N ASP A 508 13.10 4.04 -22.33
CA ASP A 508 12.62 3.69 -21.00
C ASP A 508 12.14 2.23 -20.91
N ALA A 509 12.88 1.33 -20.27
CA ALA A 509 12.55 -0.08 -20.14
C ALA A 509 11.66 -0.41 -18.93
N SER A 510 10.93 0.56 -18.40
CA SER A 510 10.12 0.39 -17.19
C SER A 510 8.91 -0.53 -17.39
N SER A 511 8.58 -1.28 -16.34
CA SER A 511 7.43 -2.18 -16.27
C SER A 511 6.45 -1.71 -15.20
N PHE A 512 5.19 -1.54 -15.59
CA PHE A 512 4.08 -1.15 -14.71
C PHE A 512 3.09 -2.31 -14.64
N ILE A 513 2.93 -2.92 -13.48
CA ILE A 513 2.13 -4.11 -13.27
C ILE A 513 0.99 -3.76 -12.31
N PHE A 514 -0.24 -3.98 -12.73
CA PHE A 514 -1.44 -3.85 -11.92
C PHE A 514 -2.01 -5.27 -11.72
N GLU A 515 -2.09 -5.72 -10.47
CA GLU A 515 -2.57 -7.04 -10.09
C GLU A 515 -3.74 -6.91 -9.11
N SER A 516 -4.91 -7.43 -9.50
CA SER A 516 -6.13 -7.39 -8.70
C SER A 516 -6.55 -5.96 -8.31
N CYS A 517 -6.39 -5.00 -9.23
CA CYS A 517 -6.72 -3.59 -9.00
C CYS A 517 -8.10 -3.20 -9.51
N ASP A 518 -8.71 -2.22 -8.84
CA ASP A 518 -10.01 -1.66 -9.18
C ASP A 518 -9.85 -0.27 -9.80
N PHE A 519 -10.45 -0.06 -10.98
CA PHE A 519 -10.48 1.25 -11.64
C PHE A 519 -11.92 1.77 -11.69
N GLU A 520 -12.17 2.95 -11.13
CA GLU A 520 -13.50 3.57 -11.08
C GLU A 520 -13.45 5.01 -11.61
N GLY A 521 -14.36 5.35 -12.53
CA GLY A 521 -14.58 6.73 -12.98
C GLY A 521 -13.64 7.24 -14.07
N TRP A 522 -12.81 6.39 -14.68
CA TRP A 522 -11.90 6.80 -15.76
C TRP A 522 -12.58 6.71 -17.13
N LYS A 523 -12.54 7.79 -17.91
CA LYS A 523 -13.21 7.83 -19.23
C LYS A 523 -12.39 7.19 -20.35
N ALA A 524 -11.07 7.23 -20.21
CA ALA A 524 -10.13 6.66 -21.17
C ALA A 524 -8.83 6.24 -20.47
N LYS A 525 -8.17 5.22 -21.00
CA LYS A 525 -6.81 4.82 -20.63
C LYS A 525 -5.88 5.13 -21.79
N LYS A 526 -4.88 5.98 -21.58
CA LYS A 526 -3.96 6.41 -22.64
C LYS A 526 -2.53 6.13 -22.19
N ILE A 527 -1.93 5.11 -22.78
CA ILE A 527 -0.51 4.86 -22.67
C ILE A 527 0.17 5.56 -23.84
N VAL A 528 1.07 6.49 -23.53
CA VAL A 528 1.88 7.26 -24.49
C VAL A 528 3.34 6.94 -24.23
N THR A 529 4.08 6.65 -25.28
CA THR A 529 5.49 6.31 -25.15
C THR A 529 6.22 6.87 -26.36
N ASN A 530 7.30 7.58 -26.12
CA ASN A 530 8.14 8.08 -27.20
C ASN A 530 9.29 7.08 -27.39
N SER A 531 9.24 6.24 -28.42
CA SER A 531 10.35 5.34 -28.83
C SER A 531 10.99 4.49 -27.71
N SER A 532 10.19 3.82 -26.87
CA SER A 532 10.71 2.79 -25.97
C SER A 532 10.19 1.40 -26.36
N GLU A 533 11.08 0.52 -26.82
CA GLU A 533 10.75 -0.86 -27.24
C GLU A 533 10.57 -1.83 -26.06
N TYR A 534 10.95 -1.42 -24.85
CA TYR A 534 11.05 -2.28 -23.67
C TYR A 534 10.07 -1.90 -22.55
N ALA A 535 9.42 -0.74 -22.65
CA ALA A 535 8.37 -0.36 -21.73
C ALA A 535 7.20 -1.36 -21.79
N SER A 536 6.63 -1.70 -20.63
CA SER A 536 5.44 -2.55 -20.57
C SER A 536 4.44 -2.07 -19.53
N VAL A 537 3.16 -2.16 -19.85
CA VAL A 537 2.06 -2.04 -18.89
C VAL A 537 1.30 -3.35 -18.88
N THR A 538 1.13 -3.95 -17.71
CA THR A 538 0.47 -5.24 -17.49
C THR A 538 -0.72 -5.06 -16.56
N LEU A 539 -1.90 -5.51 -16.97
CA LEU A 539 -3.06 -5.64 -16.07
C LEU A 539 -3.38 -7.11 -15.89
N LYS A 540 -3.50 -7.58 -14.64
CA LYS A 540 -3.75 -8.97 -14.29
C LYS A 540 -4.85 -9.05 -13.24
N ASN A 541 -5.97 -9.71 -13.54
CA ASN A 541 -7.11 -9.87 -12.64
C ASN A 541 -7.70 -8.54 -12.14
N CYS A 542 -7.53 -7.46 -12.89
CA CYS A 542 -8.08 -6.15 -12.53
C CYS A 542 -9.56 -6.05 -12.90
N ARG A 543 -10.28 -5.08 -12.37
CA ARG A 543 -11.64 -4.74 -12.81
C ARG A 543 -11.81 -3.25 -13.03
N GLU A 544 -12.67 -2.87 -13.97
CA GLU A 544 -13.00 -1.48 -14.28
C GLU A 544 -14.50 -1.26 -14.20
N LYS A 545 -14.92 -0.19 -13.54
CA LYS A 545 -16.31 0.24 -13.52
C LYS A 545 -16.56 1.19 -14.68
N ASP A 546 -17.43 0.76 -15.60
CA ASP A 546 -17.84 1.57 -16.74
C ASP A 546 -18.48 2.89 -16.23
N PRO A 547 -17.97 4.06 -16.65
CA PRO A 547 -18.42 5.34 -16.12
C PRO A 547 -19.83 5.75 -16.58
N ILE A 548 -20.38 5.09 -17.60
CA ILE A 548 -21.72 5.36 -18.15
C ILE A 548 -22.76 4.42 -17.52
N THR A 549 -22.47 3.13 -17.47
CA THR A 549 -23.41 2.10 -17.01
C THR A 549 -23.27 1.79 -15.52
N GLY A 550 -22.11 2.08 -14.91
CA GLY A 550 -21.79 1.75 -13.52
C GLY A 550 -21.50 0.26 -13.29
N ILE A 551 -21.48 -0.56 -14.33
CA ILE A 551 -21.22 -2.01 -14.28
C ILE A 551 -19.71 -2.26 -14.20
N TRP A 552 -19.29 -3.28 -13.45
CA TRP A 552 -17.90 -3.73 -13.40
C TRP A 552 -17.59 -4.69 -14.56
N LEU A 553 -16.48 -4.44 -15.24
CA LEU A 553 -15.89 -5.27 -16.28
C LEU A 553 -14.60 -5.90 -15.73
N ASP A 554 -14.51 -7.22 -15.73
CA ASP A 554 -13.37 -7.96 -15.19
C ASP A 554 -12.34 -8.30 -16.27
N PHE A 555 -11.07 -7.98 -16.01
CA PHE A 555 -9.91 -8.36 -16.82
C PHE A 555 -9.27 -9.62 -16.24
N ASN A 556 -9.89 -10.77 -16.50
CA ASN A 556 -9.46 -12.07 -15.96
C ASN A 556 -8.20 -12.66 -16.63
N LYS A 557 -7.61 -11.96 -17.61
CA LYS A 557 -6.39 -12.36 -18.32
C LYS A 557 -5.36 -11.23 -18.30
N GLU A 558 -4.09 -11.61 -18.46
CA GLU A 558 -2.97 -10.68 -18.54
C GLU A 558 -3.04 -9.85 -19.83
N LEU A 559 -3.19 -8.53 -19.71
CA LEU A 559 -3.13 -7.58 -20.83
C LEU A 559 -1.78 -6.88 -20.84
N LYS A 560 -0.95 -7.12 -21.87
CA LYS A 560 0.35 -6.47 -22.05
C LYS A 560 0.31 -5.44 -23.17
N TYR A 561 0.80 -4.25 -22.88
CA TYR A 561 1.06 -3.22 -23.88
C TYR A 561 2.56 -3.17 -24.15
N ARG A 562 2.98 -3.55 -25.36
CA ARG A 562 4.37 -3.47 -25.84
C ARG A 562 4.43 -2.65 -27.13
N LEU A 563 5.53 -1.94 -27.34
CA LEU A 563 5.76 -1.11 -28.52
C LEU A 563 6.81 -1.76 -29.41
N ASP A 564 6.39 -2.28 -30.55
CA ASP A 564 7.31 -2.80 -31.55
C ASP A 564 7.53 -1.73 -32.64
N GLY A 565 8.49 -0.81 -32.43
CA GLY A 565 9.17 -0.02 -33.47
C GLY A 565 8.37 0.89 -34.43
N LEU A 566 7.03 0.90 -34.38
CA LEU A 566 6.15 1.71 -35.23
C LEU A 566 5.04 2.30 -34.35
N SER A 567 4.53 3.47 -34.72
CA SER A 567 3.57 4.30 -33.97
C SER A 567 2.18 3.68 -33.67
N SER A 568 2.02 2.36 -33.75
CA SER A 568 0.79 1.62 -33.48
C SER A 568 0.91 0.76 -32.22
N ARG A 569 0.02 0.98 -31.25
CA ARG A 569 -0.15 0.16 -30.04
C ARG A 569 -0.55 -1.27 -30.43
N LYS A 570 0.19 -2.29 -30.00
CA LYS A 570 -0.30 -3.68 -30.00
C LYS A 570 -0.76 -4.04 -28.59
N ILE A 571 -1.96 -4.60 -28.50
CA ILE A 571 -2.43 -5.31 -27.31
C ILE A 571 -1.92 -6.74 -27.46
N ASP A 572 -0.88 -7.10 -26.70
CA ASP A 572 -0.47 -8.49 -26.54
C ASP A 572 -1.34 -9.10 -25.44
N GLY A 573 -2.52 -9.58 -25.83
CA GLY A 573 -3.46 -10.20 -24.91
C GLY A 573 -4.80 -10.48 -25.57
N GLU A 574 -5.27 -11.71 -25.43
CA GLU A 574 -6.61 -12.14 -25.82
C GLU A 574 -7.68 -11.35 -25.04
N HIS A 575 -8.31 -10.37 -25.68
CA HIS A 575 -9.63 -9.94 -25.26
C HIS A 575 -10.62 -11.00 -25.76
N ILE A 576 -10.89 -12.01 -24.92
CA ILE A 576 -11.91 -13.02 -25.17
C ILE A 576 -12.85 -13.01 -23.97
N GLU A 577 -14.07 -12.50 -24.17
CA GLU A 577 -15.20 -12.93 -23.35
C GLU A 577 -15.36 -14.43 -23.59
N GLN A 578 -15.01 -15.25 -22.59
CA GLN A 578 -15.15 -16.70 -22.69
C GLN A 578 -16.59 -17.12 -22.42
N ALA A 579 -17.22 -17.75 -23.41
CA ALA A 579 -18.17 -18.82 -23.19
C ALA A 579 -17.64 -20.09 -23.88
N SER A 580 -17.62 -21.20 -23.14
CA SER A 580 -17.03 -22.49 -23.51
C SER A 580 -17.84 -23.27 -24.56
N GLY A 581 -17.17 -23.86 -25.57
CA GLY A 581 -17.72 -24.96 -26.39
C GLY A 581 -17.15 -25.11 -27.82
N ILE A 582 -16.35 -26.16 -28.02
CA ILE A 582 -15.77 -26.77 -29.25
C ILE A 582 -16.30 -26.28 -30.63
N ALA A 583 -15.40 -25.81 -31.51
CA ALA A 583 -15.69 -25.45 -32.91
C ALA A 583 -15.25 -26.50 -33.95
N GLU A 584 -16.19 -26.89 -34.83
CA GLU A 584 -15.93 -27.52 -36.13
C GLU A 584 -15.74 -26.43 -37.19
N ASN A 585 -14.58 -26.38 -37.84
CA ASN A 585 -14.25 -25.39 -38.89
C ASN A 585 -14.55 -25.93 -40.29
N LEU A 586 -15.27 -25.17 -41.12
CA LEU A 586 -15.51 -25.49 -42.52
C LEU A 586 -14.80 -24.47 -43.43
N LEU A 587 -13.73 -24.91 -44.10
CA LEU A 587 -12.94 -24.07 -45.02
C LEU A 587 -13.65 -23.89 -46.38
N LEU A 588 -13.74 -22.64 -46.85
CA LEU A 588 -14.13 -22.32 -48.22
C LEU A 588 -12.95 -22.63 -49.17
N GLN A 589 -13.17 -23.44 -50.20
CA GLN A 589 -12.11 -23.84 -51.14
C GLN A 589 -11.47 -22.61 -51.81
N SER A 590 -10.15 -22.48 -51.69
CA SER A 590 -9.35 -21.33 -52.13
C SER A 590 -8.94 -21.36 -53.61
N ASN A 591 -9.28 -22.40 -54.36
CA ASN A 591 -8.86 -22.54 -55.76
C ASN A 591 -9.78 -21.75 -56.70
N PHE A 592 -9.47 -20.46 -56.89
CA PHE A 592 -9.94 -19.69 -58.04
C PHE A 592 -9.06 -20.05 -59.26
N GLY A 593 -9.69 -20.42 -60.38
CA GLY A 593 -8.95 -20.84 -61.58
C GLY A 593 -8.19 -19.70 -62.22
N VAL A 594 -6.96 -19.97 -62.62
CA VAL A 594 -6.03 -19.01 -63.25
C VAL A 594 -6.38 -18.63 -64.70
N ASN A 595 -7.53 -19.04 -65.23
CA ASN A 595 -7.88 -18.82 -66.63
C ASN A 595 -9.09 -17.88 -66.77
N SER A 596 -8.95 -16.90 -67.65
CA SER A 596 -10.00 -15.96 -68.06
C SER A 596 -11.24 -16.71 -68.56
N GLY A 597 -12.41 -16.41 -67.97
CA GLY A 597 -13.71 -16.70 -68.59
C GLY A 597 -14.72 -17.56 -67.83
N SER A 598 -14.37 -18.20 -66.71
CA SER A 598 -15.34 -18.98 -65.92
C SER A 598 -14.92 -19.10 -64.46
N ALA A 599 -15.85 -18.93 -63.50
CA ALA A 599 -15.57 -19.28 -62.10
C ALA A 599 -15.39 -20.79 -61.99
N LEU A 600 -14.36 -21.24 -61.28
CA LEU A 600 -14.27 -22.65 -60.92
C LEU A 600 -15.30 -22.94 -59.84
N ALA A 601 -15.98 -24.09 -59.96
CA ALA A 601 -16.77 -24.64 -58.87
C ALA A 601 -15.88 -24.68 -57.60
N PRO A 602 -16.31 -24.08 -56.47
CA PRO A 602 -17.72 -23.89 -56.09
C PRO A 602 -18.28 -22.45 -56.22
N TRP A 603 -17.63 -21.53 -56.93
CA TRP A 603 -18.09 -20.13 -57.05
C TRP A 603 -19.05 -19.90 -58.25
N GLU A 604 -20.14 -19.18 -58.03
CA GLU A 604 -21.14 -18.70 -58.99
C GLU A 604 -20.90 -17.20 -59.31
N HIS A 605 -20.99 -16.80 -60.59
CA HIS A 605 -20.92 -15.39 -61.00
C HIS A 605 -22.25 -14.67 -60.79
N ILE A 606 -22.19 -13.39 -60.42
CA ILE A 606 -23.37 -12.52 -60.25
C ILE A 606 -23.17 -11.23 -61.07
N GLY A 607 -24.18 -10.86 -61.86
CA GLY A 607 -24.19 -9.63 -62.67
C GLY A 607 -23.64 -9.87 -64.08
N GLN A 608 -22.51 -9.25 -64.41
CA GLN A 608 -21.90 -9.34 -65.73
C GLN A 608 -21.17 -10.69 -65.95
N PRO A 609 -21.24 -11.30 -67.15
CA PRO A 609 -20.65 -12.62 -67.43
C PRO A 609 -19.11 -12.62 -67.53
N THR A 610 -18.44 -11.47 -67.38
CA THR A 610 -16.98 -11.36 -67.47
C THR A 610 -16.39 -10.72 -66.21
N PHE A 611 -15.65 -11.52 -65.45
CA PHE A 611 -14.79 -11.09 -64.35
C PHE A 611 -13.37 -10.79 -64.87
N TYR A 612 -12.62 -9.89 -64.23
CA TYR A 612 -11.19 -9.70 -64.52
C TYR A 612 -10.36 -10.48 -63.50
N GLU A 613 -9.63 -11.48 -63.98
CA GLU A 613 -8.40 -12.04 -63.42
C GLU A 613 -8.26 -12.20 -61.89
N VAL A 614 -8.34 -13.45 -61.41
CA VAL A 614 -7.83 -13.80 -60.08
C VAL A 614 -6.34 -14.08 -60.23
N ARG A 615 -5.50 -13.11 -59.89
CA ARG A 615 -4.04 -13.30 -59.92
C ARG A 615 -3.58 -13.87 -58.58
N LYS A 616 -2.87 -15.00 -58.63
CA LYS A 616 -1.83 -15.28 -57.62
C LYS A 616 -0.67 -14.38 -58.01
N ILE A 617 -0.38 -13.35 -57.22
CA ILE A 617 0.63 -12.35 -57.60
C ILE A 617 2.01 -13.01 -57.53
N GLY A 618 2.50 -13.45 -58.69
CA GLY A 618 3.90 -13.82 -58.90
C GLY A 618 4.75 -12.55 -58.83
N TYR A 619 5.93 -12.67 -58.22
CA TYR A 619 6.89 -11.60 -58.00
C TYR A 619 7.15 -10.78 -59.28
N GLY A 620 6.67 -9.53 -59.32
CA GLY A 620 7.03 -8.56 -60.36
C GLY A 620 5.89 -7.60 -60.75
N GLY A 621 5.84 -6.42 -60.13
CA GLY A 621 5.10 -5.29 -60.73
C GLY A 621 4.68 -4.13 -59.82
N VAL A 622 4.26 -4.37 -58.57
CA VAL A 622 3.83 -3.30 -57.65
C VAL A 622 4.13 -3.67 -56.18
N ASN A 623 4.69 -2.72 -55.44
CA ASN A 623 5.54 -2.93 -54.26
C ASN A 623 4.88 -3.32 -52.91
N PHE A 624 3.64 -3.84 -52.83
CA PHE A 624 3.01 -4.08 -51.51
C PHE A 624 2.03 -5.26 -51.41
N VAL A 625 2.38 -6.46 -51.87
CA VAL A 625 1.51 -7.63 -51.64
C VAL A 625 2.27 -8.88 -51.16
N SER A 626 1.80 -9.43 -50.05
CA SER A 626 2.28 -10.71 -49.46
C SER A 626 1.95 -11.88 -50.40
N PRO A 627 2.84 -12.88 -50.57
CA PRO A 627 2.64 -14.02 -51.47
C PRO A 627 1.48 -14.98 -51.11
N HIS A 628 0.70 -14.65 -50.08
CA HIS A 628 -0.35 -15.51 -49.54
C HIS A 628 -1.78 -14.93 -49.64
N SER A 629 -1.99 -13.80 -50.32
CA SER A 629 -3.35 -13.32 -50.61
C SER A 629 -3.84 -13.72 -52.00
N ILE A 630 -5.14 -13.95 -52.11
CA ILE A 630 -5.84 -14.09 -53.39
C ILE A 630 -6.38 -12.72 -53.76
N GLN A 631 -5.95 -12.17 -54.90
CA GLN A 631 -6.49 -10.92 -55.42
C GLN A 631 -7.66 -11.21 -56.37
N ALA A 632 -8.84 -10.67 -56.07
CA ALA A 632 -10.02 -10.73 -56.92
C ALA A 632 -10.37 -9.33 -57.44
N ILE A 633 -10.57 -9.19 -58.76
CA ILE A 633 -10.89 -7.91 -59.42
C ILE A 633 -12.29 -7.99 -60.05
N PHE A 634 -13.25 -7.29 -59.43
CA PHE A 634 -14.63 -7.20 -59.88
C PHE A 634 -14.84 -6.03 -60.83
N ARG A 635 -15.63 -6.22 -61.89
CA ARG A 635 -16.12 -5.12 -62.73
C ARG A 635 -17.26 -4.38 -62.04
N ALA A 636 -17.65 -3.26 -62.63
CA ALA A 636 -18.84 -2.54 -62.21
C ALA A 636 -20.07 -3.46 -62.18
N ALA A 637 -20.85 -3.38 -61.11
CA ALA A 637 -22.07 -4.19 -60.92
C ALA A 637 -21.85 -5.70 -61.13
N SER A 638 -20.72 -6.24 -60.65
CA SER A 638 -20.44 -7.68 -60.72
C SER A 638 -19.90 -8.25 -59.42
N GLY A 639 -20.03 -9.56 -59.25
CA GLY A 639 -19.61 -10.24 -58.04
C GLY A 639 -19.49 -11.75 -58.21
N VAL A 640 -19.12 -12.41 -57.12
CA VAL A 640 -19.12 -13.87 -56.99
C VAL A 640 -19.90 -14.26 -55.75
N ALA A 641 -20.50 -15.44 -55.77
CA ALA A 641 -21.08 -16.07 -54.60
C ALA A 641 -20.69 -17.54 -54.51
N GLN A 642 -20.59 -18.06 -53.30
CA GLN A 642 -20.31 -19.48 -53.06
C GLN A 642 -21.34 -20.04 -52.09
N ASN A 643 -21.97 -21.13 -52.50
CA ASN A 643 -22.81 -21.92 -51.60
C ASN A 643 -21.89 -22.76 -50.71
N VAL A 644 -22.05 -22.60 -49.40
CA VAL A 644 -21.30 -23.34 -48.40
C VAL A 644 -22.07 -24.62 -48.11
N THR A 645 -21.85 -25.65 -48.92
CA THR A 645 -22.68 -26.87 -48.93
C THR A 645 -22.72 -27.63 -47.61
N ALA A 646 -21.73 -27.46 -46.74
CA ALA A 646 -21.72 -28.03 -45.39
C ALA A 646 -22.31 -27.10 -44.31
N ALA A 647 -22.91 -25.98 -44.72
CA ALA A 647 -23.72 -25.10 -43.88
C ALA A 647 -25.16 -24.97 -44.42
N PRO A 648 -25.95 -26.07 -44.45
CA PRO A 648 -27.34 -26.04 -44.90
C PRO A 648 -28.26 -25.37 -43.87
N PHE A 649 -29.25 -24.62 -44.34
CA PHE A 649 -30.34 -24.15 -43.48
C PHE A 649 -31.38 -25.25 -43.32
N THR A 650 -31.65 -25.63 -42.07
CA THR A 650 -32.56 -26.73 -41.71
C THR A 650 -33.78 -26.19 -40.97
N SER A 651 -34.72 -27.07 -40.58
CA SER A 651 -35.95 -26.68 -39.89
C SER A 651 -35.74 -26.08 -38.49
N SER A 652 -34.53 -26.21 -37.92
CA SER A 652 -34.14 -25.50 -36.70
C SER A 652 -33.31 -24.28 -37.04
N ALA A 653 -33.47 -23.20 -36.27
CA ALA A 653 -32.71 -21.97 -36.47
C ALA A 653 -31.20 -22.26 -36.37
N GLN A 654 -30.49 -22.24 -37.51
CA GLN A 654 -29.04 -22.39 -37.55
C GLN A 654 -28.40 -21.01 -37.61
N THR A 655 -27.34 -20.82 -36.82
CA THR A 655 -26.53 -19.60 -36.88
C THR A 655 -25.16 -19.94 -37.43
N TYR A 656 -24.71 -19.15 -38.41
CA TYR A 656 -23.39 -19.23 -39.01
C TYR A 656 -22.70 -17.88 -38.95
N TYR A 657 -21.38 -17.92 -38.89
CA TYR A 657 -20.51 -16.77 -38.96
C TYR A 657 -19.57 -16.94 -40.16
N TYR A 658 -19.38 -15.86 -40.91
CA TYR A 658 -18.34 -15.75 -41.93
C TYR A 658 -17.30 -14.76 -41.45
N GLN A 659 -16.04 -15.19 -41.43
CA GLN A 659 -14.93 -14.37 -40.99
C GLN A 659 -13.87 -14.31 -42.09
N ALA A 660 -13.35 -13.11 -42.37
CA ALA A 660 -12.30 -12.94 -43.37
C ALA A 660 -11.36 -11.79 -43.04
N VAL A 661 -10.08 -11.94 -43.39
CA VAL A 661 -9.11 -10.84 -43.40
C VAL A 661 -8.92 -10.42 -44.84
N VAL A 662 -9.30 -9.18 -45.15
CA VAL A 662 -9.27 -8.66 -46.51
C VAL A 662 -8.52 -7.33 -46.56
N SER A 663 -8.03 -6.98 -47.74
CA SER A 663 -7.67 -5.62 -48.04
C SER A 663 -8.28 -5.18 -49.35
N THR A 664 -8.59 -3.89 -49.46
CA THR A 664 -9.23 -3.35 -50.66
C THR A 664 -8.44 -2.20 -51.24
N GLU A 665 -8.37 -2.13 -52.56
CA GLU A 665 -7.69 -1.06 -53.30
C GLU A 665 -8.71 -0.31 -54.16
N PHE A 666 -9.19 0.84 -53.69
CA PHE A 666 -10.15 1.66 -54.43
C PHE A 666 -9.86 3.16 -54.32
N GLN A 667 -10.27 3.93 -55.33
CA GLN A 667 -10.43 5.38 -55.23
C GLN A 667 -11.67 5.75 -54.39
N THR A 668 -11.75 6.99 -53.91
CA THR A 668 -12.87 7.52 -53.13
C THR A 668 -14.22 7.27 -53.81
N GLY A 669 -15.18 6.68 -53.08
CA GLY A 669 -16.55 6.46 -53.56
C GLY A 669 -16.84 5.09 -54.20
N ARG A 670 -15.86 4.17 -54.28
CA ARG A 670 -16.12 2.78 -54.71
C ARG A 670 -16.39 1.87 -53.52
N GLN A 671 -17.19 0.82 -53.75
CA GLN A 671 -17.76 -0.03 -52.71
C GLN A 671 -17.69 -1.51 -53.09
N ILE A 672 -17.08 -2.32 -52.22
CA ILE A 672 -17.22 -3.79 -52.24
C ILE A 672 -18.06 -4.23 -51.06
N THR A 673 -19.10 -5.00 -51.33
CA THR A 673 -19.99 -5.54 -50.31
C THR A 673 -19.75 -7.04 -50.14
N PHE A 674 -19.48 -7.44 -48.90
CA PHE A 674 -19.54 -8.83 -48.46
C PHE A 674 -20.90 -9.06 -47.83
N SER A 675 -21.56 -10.15 -48.15
CA SER A 675 -22.89 -10.48 -47.64
C SER A 675 -23.04 -11.97 -47.40
N LEU A 676 -23.83 -12.31 -46.39
CA LEU A 676 -24.33 -13.65 -46.17
C LEU A 676 -25.79 -13.73 -46.60
N GLU A 677 -26.08 -14.65 -47.51
CA GLU A 677 -27.41 -14.84 -48.07
C GLU A 677 -27.84 -16.31 -47.95
N ASN A 678 -29.13 -16.60 -48.09
CA ASN A 678 -29.61 -17.97 -48.29
C ASN A 678 -29.65 -18.27 -49.78
N SER A 679 -28.98 -19.35 -50.18
CA SER A 679 -28.79 -19.69 -51.59
C SER A 679 -30.09 -19.96 -52.35
N SER A 680 -31.18 -20.33 -51.65
CA SER A 680 -32.47 -20.67 -52.25
C SER A 680 -33.46 -19.50 -52.21
N THR A 681 -33.44 -18.68 -51.16
CA THR A 681 -34.40 -17.56 -51.00
C THR A 681 -33.84 -16.21 -51.42
N GLY A 682 -32.51 -16.07 -51.51
CA GLY A 682 -31.83 -14.80 -51.75
C GLY A 682 -31.89 -13.83 -50.56
N LYS A 683 -32.42 -14.25 -49.41
CA LYS A 683 -32.50 -13.41 -48.20
C LYS A 683 -31.09 -13.09 -47.70
N VAL A 684 -30.76 -11.80 -47.62
CA VAL A 684 -29.52 -11.30 -47.00
C VAL A 684 -29.70 -11.20 -45.49
N TYR A 685 -28.81 -11.81 -44.71
CA TYR A 685 -28.85 -11.75 -43.24
C TYR A 685 -28.00 -10.61 -42.69
N ASP A 686 -26.80 -10.47 -43.24
CA ASP A 686 -25.80 -9.53 -42.80
C ASP A 686 -24.89 -9.18 -43.97
N ALA A 687 -24.46 -7.92 -44.02
CA ALA A 687 -23.63 -7.41 -45.07
C ALA A 687 -22.75 -6.25 -44.57
N ILE A 688 -21.52 -6.20 -45.07
CA ILE A 688 -20.60 -5.09 -44.85
C ILE A 688 -20.14 -4.54 -46.19
N THR A 689 -20.29 -3.24 -46.37
CA THR A 689 -19.80 -2.51 -47.54
C THR A 689 -18.53 -1.76 -47.15
N ILE A 690 -17.41 -2.16 -47.73
CA ILE A 690 -16.13 -1.46 -47.59
C ILE A 690 -16.10 -0.36 -48.65
N THR A 691 -16.06 0.89 -48.21
CA THR A 691 -15.97 2.07 -49.08
C THR A 691 -14.55 2.62 -49.09
N GLY A 692 -13.97 2.86 -50.27
CA GLY A 692 -12.66 3.50 -50.39
C GLY A 692 -12.68 4.96 -49.93
N ASN A 693 -11.67 5.39 -49.16
CA ASN A 693 -11.61 6.72 -48.52
C ASN A 693 -10.44 7.63 -48.99
N SER A 694 -9.68 7.29 -50.05
CA SER A 694 -8.63 8.21 -50.52
C SER A 694 -8.18 8.01 -51.97
N ASN A 695 -7.63 9.07 -52.54
CA ASN A 695 -6.91 9.09 -53.81
C ASN A 695 -5.52 8.44 -53.61
N TYR A 696 -5.41 7.13 -53.86
CA TYR A 696 -4.18 6.31 -53.97
C TYR A 696 -3.15 6.38 -52.82
N ALA A 697 -2.95 5.26 -52.11
CA ALA A 697 -1.62 4.65 -51.86
C ALA A 697 -1.64 3.47 -50.87
N TYR A 698 -2.67 3.32 -50.04
CA TYR A 698 -2.66 2.29 -48.98
C TYR A 698 -3.92 1.42 -48.98
N PRO A 699 -3.77 0.08 -49.13
CA PRO A 699 -4.91 -0.82 -49.07
C PRO A 699 -5.50 -0.82 -47.65
N LEU A 700 -6.81 -0.56 -47.54
CA LEU A 700 -7.52 -0.66 -46.26
C LEU A 700 -7.58 -2.14 -45.87
N LYS A 701 -6.81 -2.53 -44.84
CA LYS A 701 -6.85 -3.89 -44.28
C LYS A 701 -7.92 -3.95 -43.21
N THR A 702 -8.89 -4.85 -43.34
CA THR A 702 -9.96 -5.01 -42.36
C THR A 702 -10.28 -6.48 -42.11
N ALA A 703 -10.71 -6.77 -40.89
CA ALA A 703 -11.32 -8.04 -40.55
C ALA A 703 -12.85 -7.89 -40.69
N ILE A 704 -13.45 -8.85 -41.37
CA ILE A 704 -14.89 -8.95 -41.56
C ILE A 704 -15.39 -10.08 -40.67
N THR A 705 -16.49 -9.84 -39.96
CA THR A 705 -17.31 -10.88 -39.33
C THR A 705 -18.76 -10.60 -39.70
N LEU A 706 -19.42 -11.54 -40.36
CA LEU A 706 -20.83 -11.48 -40.72
C LEU A 706 -21.58 -12.63 -40.06
N LYS A 707 -22.84 -12.40 -39.68
CA LYS A 707 -23.70 -13.40 -39.04
C LYS A 707 -24.94 -13.71 -39.88
N ALA A 708 -25.25 -14.99 -40.03
CA ALA A 708 -26.51 -15.43 -40.63
C ALA A 708 -27.25 -16.35 -39.67
N THR A 709 -28.51 -16.01 -39.37
CA THR A 709 -29.42 -16.89 -38.63
C THR A 709 -30.68 -17.10 -39.46
N ASP A 710 -30.97 -18.36 -39.83
CA ASP A 710 -32.19 -18.71 -40.53
C ASP A 710 -32.84 -19.98 -39.98
N SER A 711 -34.17 -19.98 -39.97
CA SER A 711 -35.03 -21.11 -39.57
C SER A 711 -35.83 -21.67 -40.75
N ASN A 712 -35.73 -21.08 -41.94
CA ASN A 712 -36.37 -21.60 -43.14
C ASN A 712 -35.69 -22.90 -43.61
N VAL A 713 -36.51 -23.90 -43.96
CA VAL A 713 -36.06 -25.15 -44.55
C VAL A 713 -35.73 -24.90 -46.03
N GLY A 714 -34.46 -25.03 -46.41
CA GLY A 714 -34.03 -25.00 -47.80
C GLY A 714 -32.90 -24.01 -48.07
N GLY A 715 -31.96 -24.43 -48.92
CA GLY A 715 -30.77 -23.67 -49.28
C GLY A 715 -29.59 -23.86 -48.32
N ASN A 716 -28.46 -23.30 -48.71
CA ASN A 716 -27.23 -23.24 -47.92
C ASN A 716 -26.91 -21.79 -47.57
N LEU A 717 -26.08 -21.59 -46.56
CA LEU A 717 -25.38 -20.33 -46.40
C LEU A 717 -24.62 -20.01 -47.69
N ARG A 718 -24.82 -18.81 -48.22
CA ARG A 718 -24.14 -18.29 -49.42
C ARG A 718 -23.31 -17.08 -49.03
N VAL A 719 -22.00 -17.16 -49.22
CA VAL A 719 -21.11 -15.99 -49.09
C VAL A 719 -21.08 -15.29 -50.43
N LYS A 720 -21.39 -13.99 -50.47
CA LYS A 720 -21.39 -13.19 -51.69
C LYS A 720 -20.52 -11.96 -51.55
N ILE A 721 -19.66 -11.74 -52.55
CA ILE A 721 -18.78 -10.59 -52.69
C ILE A 721 -19.22 -9.86 -53.95
N TYR A 722 -19.70 -8.63 -53.79
CA TYR A 722 -20.31 -7.88 -54.88
C TYR A 722 -19.76 -6.46 -54.96
N ASN A 723 -19.36 -6.06 -56.16
CA ASN A 723 -18.99 -4.70 -56.48
C ASN A 723 -20.22 -3.92 -56.94
N SER A 724 -20.72 -3.05 -56.06
CA SER A 724 -21.82 -2.14 -56.38
C SER A 724 -21.35 -0.85 -57.06
N ALA A 725 -20.04 -0.63 -57.18
CA ALA A 725 -19.51 0.58 -57.82
C ALA A 725 -19.68 0.55 -59.36
N SER A 726 -19.58 1.73 -59.97
CA SER A 726 -19.59 1.91 -61.42
C SER A 726 -18.25 1.63 -62.11
N ASP A 727 -17.22 1.22 -61.36
CA ASP A 727 -15.85 0.94 -61.86
C ASP A 727 -15.24 -0.30 -61.19
N LEU A 728 -14.02 -0.67 -61.55
CA LEU A 728 -13.28 -1.81 -61.03
C LEU A 728 -13.10 -1.76 -59.50
N GLY A 729 -13.32 -2.91 -58.87
CA GLY A 729 -13.06 -3.16 -57.46
C GLY A 729 -12.06 -4.29 -57.25
N VAL A 730 -10.90 -4.00 -56.66
CA VAL A 730 -9.90 -4.98 -56.23
C VAL A 730 -10.05 -5.32 -54.74
N VAL A 731 -10.10 -6.62 -54.43
CA VAL A 731 -10.00 -7.13 -53.05
C VAL A 731 -8.93 -8.21 -52.95
N ASN A 732 -8.07 -8.10 -51.95
CA ASN A 732 -7.10 -9.12 -51.58
C ASN A 732 -7.63 -9.89 -50.35
N ILE A 733 -7.88 -11.18 -50.49
CA ILE A 733 -8.35 -12.04 -49.39
C ILE A 733 -7.16 -12.83 -48.85
N TYR A 734 -6.79 -12.60 -47.59
CA TYR A 734 -5.67 -13.26 -46.93
C TYR A 734 -6.09 -14.55 -46.24
N SER A 735 -7.28 -14.54 -45.62
CA SER A 735 -7.91 -15.70 -44.99
C SER A 735 -9.42 -15.54 -44.97
N GLN A 736 -10.14 -16.67 -45.00
CA GLN A 736 -11.59 -16.70 -44.81
C GLN A 736 -12.03 -18.04 -44.20
N LEU A 737 -13.10 -18.02 -43.41
CA LEU A 737 -13.67 -19.16 -42.70
C LEU A 737 -15.19 -18.99 -42.56
N VAL A 738 -15.91 -20.11 -42.60
CA VAL A 738 -17.29 -20.20 -42.12
C VAL A 738 -17.35 -21.15 -40.94
N SER A 739 -18.07 -20.75 -39.91
CA SER A 739 -18.23 -21.51 -38.67
C SER A 739 -19.64 -21.36 -38.11
N LYS A 740 -19.98 -22.15 -37.09
CA LYS A 740 -21.18 -21.93 -36.27
C LYS A 740 -20.92 -20.99 -35.09
N TYR A 741 -19.68 -20.54 -34.92
CA TYR A 741 -19.20 -19.84 -33.73
C TYR A 741 -18.50 -18.54 -34.11
N ALA A 742 -18.79 -17.45 -33.39
CA ALA A 742 -18.27 -16.12 -33.71
C ALA A 742 -16.74 -15.99 -33.53
N ASP A 743 -16.11 -16.97 -32.89
CA ASP A 743 -14.72 -16.99 -32.40
C ASP A 743 -13.87 -18.11 -33.04
N ALA A 744 -14.34 -18.73 -34.12
CA ALA A 744 -13.63 -19.82 -34.78
C ALA A 744 -12.29 -19.36 -35.41
N VAL A 745 -11.21 -20.13 -35.22
CA VAL A 745 -9.85 -19.80 -35.70
C VAL A 745 -9.27 -20.88 -36.63
N PHE A 746 -8.50 -20.47 -37.63
CA PHE A 746 -7.95 -21.30 -38.71
C PHE A 746 -6.88 -22.30 -38.26
N VAL A 747 -6.98 -23.56 -38.71
CA VAL A 747 -5.89 -24.55 -38.72
C VAL A 747 -5.83 -25.18 -40.11
N GLN A 748 -4.72 -25.02 -40.82
CA GLN A 748 -4.55 -25.63 -42.15
C GLN A 748 -4.21 -27.11 -42.00
N THR A 749 -5.15 -27.99 -42.36
CA THR A 749 -4.89 -29.42 -42.47
C THR A 749 -4.57 -29.79 -43.92
N SER A 750 -3.50 -30.57 -44.11
CA SER A 750 -3.27 -31.53 -45.21
C SER A 750 -2.46 -31.20 -46.48
N THR A 751 -1.50 -30.28 -46.50
CA THR A 751 -0.45 -30.31 -47.56
C THR A 751 0.93 -30.24 -46.94
N GLY A 752 1.76 -31.26 -47.23
CA GLY A 752 3.05 -31.55 -46.60
C GLY A 752 4.11 -30.44 -46.61
N PRO A 753 5.31 -30.71 -46.08
CA PRO A 753 6.33 -29.69 -45.88
C PRO A 753 6.76 -29.09 -47.23
N VAL A 754 6.51 -27.79 -47.40
CA VAL A 754 7.08 -27.02 -48.51
C VAL A 754 8.56 -26.81 -48.22
N THR A 755 9.40 -27.52 -48.94
CA THR A 755 10.85 -27.38 -48.94
C THR A 755 11.25 -26.07 -49.66
N GLY A 756 11.89 -25.16 -48.93
CA GLY A 756 12.56 -23.98 -49.48
C GLY A 756 11.99 -22.63 -49.02
N TYR A 757 12.56 -22.07 -47.95
CA TYR A 757 12.38 -20.65 -47.59
C TYR A 757 13.73 -20.05 -47.21
N THR A 758 14.16 -19.00 -47.93
CA THR A 758 15.24 -18.08 -47.53
C THR A 758 14.65 -16.74 -47.08
N VAL A 759 15.27 -16.16 -46.07
CA VAL A 759 14.70 -15.22 -45.10
C VAL A 759 15.17 -13.80 -45.38
N TRP A 760 14.35 -12.89 -45.95
CA TRP A 760 14.71 -11.46 -46.01
C TRP A 760 13.57 -10.42 -45.93
N SER A 761 12.31 -10.75 -45.69
CA SER A 761 11.28 -9.69 -45.49
C SER A 761 10.01 -10.07 -44.72
N GLN A 762 10.04 -11.12 -43.89
CA GLN A 762 8.95 -11.37 -42.94
C GLN A 762 9.37 -10.90 -41.55
N SER A 763 8.53 -10.10 -40.89
CA SER A 763 8.72 -9.81 -39.48
C SER A 763 8.65 -11.12 -38.70
N SER A 764 9.46 -11.24 -37.64
CA SER A 764 9.47 -12.38 -36.72
C SER A 764 8.08 -12.73 -36.16
N ASP A 765 7.12 -11.79 -36.20
CA ASP A 765 5.72 -11.99 -35.82
C ASP A 765 4.92 -12.81 -36.84
N MET A 766 5.18 -12.67 -38.14
CA MET A 766 4.58 -13.53 -39.16
C MET A 766 5.05 -14.98 -39.02
N LEU A 767 6.31 -15.19 -38.60
CA LEU A 767 6.87 -16.51 -38.26
C LEU A 767 6.32 -17.08 -36.94
N ARG A 768 6.00 -16.23 -35.95
CA ARG A 768 5.40 -16.66 -34.68
C ARG A 768 3.90 -16.93 -34.78
N VAL A 769 3.16 -16.15 -35.57
CA VAL A 769 1.74 -16.37 -35.88
C VAL A 769 1.55 -17.54 -36.86
N SER A 770 2.52 -17.87 -37.71
CA SER A 770 2.46 -19.13 -38.47
C SER A 770 3.05 -20.33 -37.72
N GLY A 771 3.95 -20.09 -36.76
CA GLY A 771 4.62 -21.13 -35.96
C GLY A 771 3.85 -21.63 -34.74
N ARG A 772 3.05 -20.78 -34.05
CA ARG A 772 2.26 -21.20 -32.88
C ARG A 772 0.88 -21.77 -33.20
N PHE A 773 0.45 -21.73 -34.46
CA PHE A 773 -0.76 -22.38 -34.96
C PHE A 773 -0.50 -23.80 -35.52
N LYS A 774 0.71 -24.35 -35.31
CA LYS A 774 1.07 -25.73 -35.65
C LYS A 774 1.45 -26.48 -34.37
N ILE A 775 0.66 -27.47 -33.95
CA ILE A 775 1.23 -28.63 -33.25
C ILE A 775 2.03 -29.36 -34.33
N PRO A 776 3.36 -29.47 -34.27
CA PRO A 776 4.12 -30.06 -35.35
C PRO A 776 3.98 -31.58 -35.28
N ALA A 777 2.95 -32.15 -35.88
CA ALA A 777 3.02 -33.51 -36.38
C ALA A 777 3.98 -33.49 -37.57
N LYS A 778 5.29 -33.64 -37.33
CA LYS A 778 6.26 -33.91 -38.38
C LYS A 778 6.10 -35.38 -38.79
N THR A 779 5.79 -35.61 -40.06
CA THR A 779 5.79 -36.94 -40.66
C THR A 779 7.24 -37.41 -40.82
N ASP A 780 7.55 -38.63 -40.37
CA ASP A 780 8.82 -39.27 -40.75
C ASP A 780 8.72 -39.69 -42.22
N GLU A 781 9.46 -39.03 -43.11
CA GLU A 781 9.49 -39.47 -44.52
C GLU A 781 10.30 -40.76 -44.72
N THR A 782 10.98 -41.26 -43.68
CA THR A 782 11.70 -42.53 -43.72
C THR A 782 11.61 -43.19 -42.34
N GLY A 783 11.15 -44.45 -42.29
CA GLY A 783 11.03 -45.23 -41.05
C GLY A 783 12.38 -45.42 -40.33
N MET A 784 12.39 -46.19 -39.23
CA MET A 784 13.45 -46.33 -38.19
C MET A 784 14.94 -46.41 -38.61
N GLY A 785 15.29 -46.43 -39.90
CA GLY A 785 16.65 -46.32 -40.44
C GLY A 785 17.06 -44.93 -40.97
N ALA A 786 16.29 -43.87 -40.73
CA ALA A 786 16.62 -42.51 -41.20
C ALA A 786 17.88 -41.92 -40.53
N SER A 787 18.79 -41.35 -41.34
CA SER A 787 19.96 -40.61 -40.85
C SER A 787 19.55 -39.31 -40.13
N THR A 788 20.28 -38.95 -39.09
CA THR A 788 20.02 -37.79 -38.21
C THR A 788 19.84 -36.47 -38.98
N ILE A 789 18.73 -35.78 -38.75
CA ILE A 789 18.51 -34.40 -39.20
C ILE A 789 19.37 -33.49 -38.32
N THR A 790 20.39 -32.85 -38.91
CA THR A 790 21.48 -32.16 -38.19
C THR A 790 21.16 -30.79 -37.60
N ASP A 791 19.94 -30.26 -37.74
CA ASP A 791 19.69 -28.83 -37.49
C ASP A 791 19.19 -28.48 -36.07
N LEU A 792 18.90 -29.47 -35.21
CA LEU A 792 18.36 -29.22 -33.85
C LEU A 792 18.92 -30.15 -32.74
N ASP A 793 19.88 -31.03 -33.03
CA ASP A 793 20.34 -32.06 -32.09
C ASP A 793 21.29 -31.54 -30.96
N SER A 794 21.47 -30.23 -30.78
CA SER A 794 22.42 -29.69 -29.78
C SER A 794 21.84 -29.48 -28.37
N ASP A 795 20.52 -29.51 -28.19
CA ASP A 795 19.89 -29.19 -26.90
C ASP A 795 19.25 -30.38 -26.16
N GLY A 796 19.22 -31.57 -26.78
CA GLY A 796 18.64 -32.78 -26.17
C GLY A 796 17.12 -32.73 -25.98
N SER A 797 16.42 -31.82 -26.65
CA SER A 797 14.96 -31.73 -26.57
C SER A 797 14.27 -32.91 -27.27
N ALA A 798 13.25 -33.49 -26.61
CA ALA A 798 12.53 -34.64 -27.12
C ALA A 798 11.48 -34.20 -28.15
N ASP A 799 11.67 -34.58 -29.41
CA ASP A 799 10.71 -34.32 -30.49
C ASP A 799 9.71 -35.49 -30.65
N ILE A 800 8.44 -35.13 -30.90
CA ILE A 800 7.33 -36.06 -31.17
C ILE A 800 7.02 -36.06 -32.67
N TYR A 801 6.93 -37.26 -33.25
CA TYR A 801 6.68 -37.55 -34.65
C TYR A 801 5.46 -38.49 -34.77
N VAL A 802 4.80 -38.50 -35.93
CA VAL A 802 3.73 -39.47 -36.23
C VAL A 802 4.15 -40.29 -37.42
N SER A 803 4.28 -41.60 -37.21
CA SER A 803 4.76 -42.52 -38.25
C SER A 803 3.76 -42.64 -39.39
N THR A 804 4.19 -42.35 -40.60
CA THR A 804 3.34 -42.38 -41.81
C THR A 804 2.93 -43.80 -42.22
N THR A 805 3.72 -44.81 -41.83
CA THR A 805 3.50 -46.21 -42.24
C THR A 805 2.61 -46.99 -41.27
N GLY A 806 2.48 -46.54 -40.02
CA GLY A 806 1.75 -47.27 -38.98
C GLY A 806 0.76 -46.45 -38.15
N GLY A 807 0.74 -45.12 -38.28
CA GLY A 807 -0.15 -44.24 -37.52
C GLY A 807 0.21 -44.09 -36.04
N TYR A 808 1.41 -44.51 -35.65
CA TYR A 808 1.87 -44.46 -34.26
C TYR A 808 2.58 -43.14 -33.95
N LEU A 809 2.45 -42.63 -32.72
CA LEU A 809 3.35 -41.59 -32.23
C LEU A 809 4.75 -42.21 -32.07
N THR A 810 5.79 -41.60 -32.63
CA THR A 810 7.19 -41.93 -32.36
C THR A 810 7.87 -40.72 -31.73
N TYR A 811 8.82 -40.90 -30.83
CA TYR A 811 9.55 -39.79 -30.23
C TYR A 811 11.03 -40.13 -30.11
N ARG A 812 11.91 -39.17 -30.37
CA ARG A 812 13.35 -39.38 -30.25
C ARG A 812 13.81 -38.85 -28.89
N ALA A 813 14.35 -39.72 -28.06
CA ALA A 813 14.88 -39.38 -26.74
C ALA A 813 16.19 -40.12 -26.50
N ALA A 814 17.18 -39.43 -25.93
CA ALA A 814 18.53 -39.97 -25.68
C ALA A 814 19.19 -40.62 -26.91
N GLY A 815 19.03 -39.99 -28.08
CA GLY A 815 19.61 -40.47 -29.34
C GLY A 815 18.92 -41.70 -29.95
N LYS A 816 17.84 -42.20 -29.34
CA LYS A 816 17.09 -43.37 -29.84
C LYS A 816 15.66 -42.99 -30.21
N TRP A 817 15.16 -43.62 -31.28
CA TRP A 817 13.75 -43.56 -31.65
C TRP A 817 12.94 -44.52 -30.77
N ASN A 818 11.90 -43.99 -30.14
CA ASN A 818 10.94 -44.73 -29.33
C ASN A 818 9.56 -44.62 -29.98
N GLN A 819 8.73 -45.65 -29.82
CA GLN A 819 7.36 -45.67 -30.31
C GLN A 819 6.41 -45.61 -29.11
N ALA A 820 5.45 -44.68 -29.13
CA ALA A 820 4.40 -44.64 -28.15
C ALA A 820 3.53 -45.90 -28.28
N LEU A 821 3.27 -46.54 -27.14
CA LEU A 821 2.42 -47.73 -27.08
C LEU A 821 0.98 -47.34 -27.42
N ASN A 822 0.37 -47.98 -28.41
CA ASN A 822 -1.04 -47.78 -28.69
C ASN A 822 -1.86 -48.34 -27.54
N THR A 823 -2.48 -47.42 -26.80
CA THR A 823 -3.21 -47.74 -25.59
C THR A 823 -4.62 -47.16 -25.63
N ASP A 824 -5.57 -47.96 -25.16
CA ASP A 824 -6.94 -47.53 -24.88
C ASP A 824 -7.35 -48.05 -23.49
N VAL A 825 -8.54 -47.65 -23.02
CA VAL A 825 -9.07 -48.05 -21.71
C VAL A 825 -10.43 -48.75 -21.86
N GLY A 826 -10.68 -49.78 -21.06
CA GLY A 826 -12.01 -50.39 -20.94
C GLY A 826 -12.07 -51.51 -19.91
N THR A 827 -13.26 -52.05 -19.71
CA THR A 827 -13.53 -53.05 -18.66
C THR A 827 -13.25 -54.50 -19.08
N ALA A 828 -12.98 -54.75 -20.36
CA ALA A 828 -12.68 -56.06 -20.94
C ALA A 828 -11.81 -55.96 -22.21
N ALA A 829 -11.25 -57.08 -22.67
CA ALA A 829 -10.63 -57.16 -23.99
C ALA A 829 -11.66 -56.85 -25.10
N PRO A 830 -11.28 -56.18 -26.19
CA PRO A 830 -12.18 -55.93 -27.31
C PRO A 830 -12.76 -57.21 -27.90
N THR A 831 -14.06 -57.24 -28.14
CA THR A 831 -14.77 -58.34 -28.82
C THR A 831 -15.13 -58.01 -30.27
N THR A 832 -14.96 -56.75 -30.69
CA THR A 832 -15.20 -56.24 -32.05
C THR A 832 -14.16 -55.17 -32.44
N GLY A 833 -14.11 -54.78 -33.72
CA GLY A 833 -13.18 -53.77 -34.26
C GLY A 833 -11.84 -54.37 -34.66
N SER A 834 -11.04 -53.73 -35.52
CA SER A 834 -9.77 -54.28 -36.00
C SER A 834 -8.58 -53.76 -35.19
N TRP A 835 -7.77 -54.65 -34.62
CA TRP A 835 -6.71 -54.30 -33.69
C TRP A 835 -5.36 -54.88 -34.11
N PRO A 836 -4.29 -54.05 -34.21
CA PRO A 836 -2.97 -54.54 -34.58
C PRO A 836 -2.28 -55.25 -33.41
N ARG A 837 -1.34 -56.14 -33.72
CA ARG A 837 -0.48 -56.81 -32.73
C ARG A 837 0.33 -55.75 -31.96
N GLY A 838 0.38 -55.89 -30.65
CA GLY A 838 1.11 -54.99 -29.73
C GLY A 838 0.22 -53.96 -29.04
N TRP A 839 -1.03 -53.77 -29.48
CA TRP A 839 -1.98 -52.85 -28.83
C TRP A 839 -2.26 -53.28 -27.38
N ILE A 840 -2.31 -52.33 -26.45
CA ILE A 840 -2.59 -52.58 -25.03
C ILE A 840 -3.88 -51.87 -24.62
N ARG A 841 -4.86 -52.60 -24.10
CA ARG A 841 -6.04 -52.03 -23.48
C ARG A 841 -5.92 -52.07 -21.97
N TYR A 842 -5.80 -50.93 -21.30
CA TYR A 842 -5.78 -50.86 -19.84
C TYR A 842 -7.16 -51.14 -19.25
N ASN A 843 -7.19 -51.95 -18.20
CA ASN A 843 -8.39 -52.27 -17.46
C ASN A 843 -8.82 -51.06 -16.64
N SER A 844 -9.98 -50.47 -16.96
CA SER A 844 -10.53 -49.33 -16.23
C SER A 844 -11.14 -49.71 -14.87
N THR A 845 -11.24 -51.01 -14.58
CA THR A 845 -11.78 -51.56 -13.33
C THR A 845 -10.92 -52.75 -12.86
N PRO A 846 -9.66 -52.53 -12.44
CA PRO A 846 -8.80 -53.61 -11.98
C PRO A 846 -9.33 -54.21 -10.66
N VAL A 847 -9.47 -55.52 -10.61
CA VAL A 847 -9.87 -56.29 -9.42
C VAL A 847 -8.87 -57.42 -9.17
N GLU A 848 -8.61 -57.73 -7.89
CA GLU A 848 -7.75 -58.85 -7.52
C GLU A 848 -8.52 -60.17 -7.70
N ALA A 849 -7.96 -61.07 -8.51
CA ALA A 849 -8.51 -62.37 -8.85
C ALA A 849 -7.52 -63.48 -8.51
N GLY A 850 -7.99 -64.74 -8.54
CA GLY A 850 -7.18 -65.93 -8.25
C GLY A 850 -7.43 -66.52 -6.85
N THR A 851 -6.80 -67.66 -6.59
CA THR A 851 -6.81 -68.36 -5.29
C THR A 851 -5.71 -67.82 -4.37
N ALA A 852 -5.81 -68.06 -3.06
CA ALA A 852 -4.77 -67.68 -2.10
C ALA A 852 -3.41 -68.29 -2.50
N GLY A 853 -2.33 -67.49 -2.44
CA GLY A 853 -0.99 -67.89 -2.89
C GLY A 853 -0.73 -67.76 -4.40
N ALA A 854 -1.73 -67.35 -5.19
CA ALA A 854 -1.59 -67.05 -6.62
C ALA A 854 -2.50 -65.87 -7.03
N LYS A 855 -2.72 -64.91 -6.13
CA LYS A 855 -3.52 -63.73 -6.41
C LYS A 855 -2.84 -62.82 -7.44
N TYR A 856 -3.65 -62.27 -8.35
CA TYR A 856 -3.19 -61.34 -9.37
C TYR A 856 -4.23 -60.27 -9.70
N VAL A 857 -3.78 -59.12 -10.19
CA VAL A 857 -4.62 -58.10 -10.80
C VAL A 857 -4.44 -58.12 -12.31
N ILE A 858 -5.53 -57.98 -13.05
CA ILE A 858 -5.49 -57.77 -14.51
C ILE A 858 -5.35 -56.26 -14.76
N GLU A 859 -4.14 -55.82 -15.10
CA GLU A 859 -3.85 -54.42 -15.45
C GLU A 859 -4.44 -54.05 -16.82
N GLY A 860 -4.57 -55.03 -17.71
CA GLY A 860 -5.11 -54.83 -19.05
C GLY A 860 -4.97 -56.06 -19.93
N TRP A 861 -5.14 -55.86 -21.23
CA TRP A 861 -5.02 -56.89 -22.25
C TRP A 861 -4.05 -56.42 -23.34
N GLN A 862 -3.27 -57.33 -23.91
CA GLN A 862 -2.41 -57.06 -25.05
C GLN A 862 -2.80 -57.92 -26.25
N CYS A 863 -2.95 -57.30 -27.41
CA CYS A 863 -3.20 -58.00 -28.66
C CYS A 863 -1.91 -58.70 -29.12
N ILE A 864 -1.86 -60.03 -29.11
CA ILE A 864 -0.69 -60.81 -29.53
C ILE A 864 -0.77 -61.24 -31.00
N THR A 865 -1.95 -61.18 -31.60
CA THR A 865 -2.17 -61.49 -33.01
C THR A 865 -3.21 -60.52 -33.56
N ALA A 866 -2.86 -59.77 -34.61
CA ALA A 866 -3.74 -58.77 -35.20
C ALA A 866 -5.04 -59.41 -35.75
N GLY A 867 -6.16 -58.71 -35.67
CA GLY A 867 -7.44 -59.18 -36.24
C GLY A 867 -8.65 -58.36 -35.82
N SER A 868 -9.85 -58.83 -36.17
CA SER A 868 -11.13 -58.23 -35.77
C SER A 868 -11.95 -59.16 -34.87
N PRO A 869 -11.73 -59.22 -33.54
CA PRO A 869 -10.97 -58.28 -32.71
C PRO A 869 -9.48 -58.57 -32.46
N GLY A 870 -8.92 -59.62 -33.06
CA GLY A 870 -7.55 -60.07 -32.78
C GLY A 870 -7.49 -60.95 -31.53
N THR A 871 -6.32 -61.53 -31.25
CA THR A 871 -6.12 -62.44 -30.10
C THR A 871 -5.52 -61.67 -28.94
N TRP A 872 -6.23 -61.61 -27.81
CA TRP A 872 -5.84 -60.83 -26.65
C TRP A 872 -5.42 -61.71 -25.47
N VAL A 873 -4.32 -61.36 -24.81
CA VAL A 873 -3.85 -61.99 -23.57
C VAL A 873 -3.93 -61.01 -22.40
N GLN A 874 -4.20 -61.52 -21.21
CA GLN A 874 -4.26 -60.69 -19.99
C GLN A 874 -2.84 -60.33 -19.51
N LYS A 875 -2.61 -59.05 -19.23
CA LYS A 875 -1.45 -58.57 -18.49
C LYS A 875 -1.74 -58.67 -17.00
N ARG A 876 -1.19 -59.70 -16.35
CA ARG A 876 -1.43 -60.00 -14.93
C ARG A 876 -0.23 -59.58 -14.09
N TYR A 877 -0.50 -58.97 -12.94
CA TYR A 877 0.50 -58.67 -11.91
C TYR A 877 0.17 -59.48 -10.67
N LEU A 878 1.10 -60.32 -10.22
CA LEU A 878 0.97 -61.04 -8.96
C LEU A 878 0.96 -60.03 -7.81
N THR A 879 0.02 -60.14 -6.89
CA THR A 879 -0.09 -59.20 -5.76
C THR A 879 0.66 -59.67 -4.52
N GLY A 880 1.21 -60.89 -4.53
CA GLY A 880 1.97 -61.45 -3.41
C GLY A 880 1.11 -61.98 -2.25
N ASN A 881 -0.22 -62.00 -2.40
CA ASN A 881 -1.20 -62.52 -1.45
C ASN A 881 -1.59 -63.98 -1.70
#